data_AF-A0AAD9NU35-F1
#
_entry.id   AF-A0AAD9NU35-F1
#
_cell.length_a   1.000
_cell.length_b   1.000
_cell.length_c   1.000
_cell.angle_alpha   90.00
_cell.angle_beta   90.00
_cell.angle_gamma   90.00
#
_symmetry.space_group_name_H-M   'P 1'
#
loop_
_entity.id
_entity.type
_entity.pdbx_description
1 polymer ?
#
loop_
_entity_poly.entity_id
_entity_poly.type
_entity_poly.pdbx_seq_one_letter_code
_entity_poly.pdbx_strand_id
1 'polypeptide(L)'
;MNVIPVWKKGYTGKGIVVTILDDGIEKNHPDLKRNYDPQASYDINNDDPDPQPRYDFSNENRHGTRCAGEVAAQADNHICGVGIAYDASIGGVRMLDGDVTDAVEAHSLSLHPQHIDIYSASWGPDDDGRTVDGPATMAKKAFYDGVAKGRGGLGSIFVWASGNGGRDGDNCNCDGYTNSIYTLSISSATEDGHVPWYSEACSSTLATTYSSGASGEKQVITTDLRKSCTDTHTGTSASAPMAAGICALTLQANPRLTWRDMQHIVVMTARPEGLKSTDWITNGVGRKVSHSFGYGVMDAAAMVDMAKNWTNVPTQHRCLIHYKGAAKNIPPNHRARVALTTDGCRGNSNHVLFLEHVQAIISLTGSRRGELQIFLVSPQGTRSSLLARRSRDSSSEGFNNWAFMTTHNWGELSVGTWNLEIVTAATSSTLKTWSLMMYGTASDPHNGYHLTKQKKYQGCKSGDYILNGGCFPECPNGYFASNVTVKGLDPLLPATANETDDGVTLMQECVPCYHTCETCFGASPNECLTCMLDSHLVNNSCIENATIELPLPVQKAIMRTGHLTTWVAGISCVVVAVMIVFAIISYAVYWCRSNRQGPGYNVLAGEDPTEGPAIIRTRNLNLNRLPKTPLGNSNNHHQVLLDDSSSDSEL
;
A
#
# COMPACT_ATOMS: atom_id res chain seq x y z
N MET A 1 -1.53 -10.85 -23.08
CA MET A 1 -2.77 -10.85 -22.27
C MET A 1 -3.67 -12.07 -22.46
N ASN A 2 -3.57 -12.84 -23.56
CA ASN A 2 -4.16 -14.19 -23.70
C ASN A 2 -5.68 -14.30 -23.42
N VAL A 3 -6.46 -13.34 -23.94
CA VAL A 3 -7.90 -13.23 -23.62
C VAL A 3 -8.78 -14.16 -24.47
N ILE A 4 -8.41 -14.43 -25.73
CA ILE A 4 -9.23 -15.24 -26.66
C ILE A 4 -9.60 -16.63 -26.09
N PRO A 5 -8.69 -17.41 -25.47
CA PRO A 5 -9.05 -18.70 -24.88
C PRO A 5 -10.04 -18.59 -23.72
N VAL A 6 -10.08 -17.45 -23.03
CA VAL A 6 -11.01 -17.16 -21.93
C VAL A 6 -12.42 -16.95 -22.46
N TRP A 7 -12.57 -16.13 -23.51
CA TRP A 7 -13.85 -15.94 -24.20
C TRP A 7 -14.39 -17.24 -24.78
N LYS A 8 -13.52 -18.08 -25.38
CA LYS A 8 -13.90 -19.41 -25.87
C LYS A 8 -14.41 -20.36 -24.78
N LYS A 9 -14.01 -20.13 -23.51
CA LYS A 9 -14.50 -20.87 -22.34
C LYS A 9 -15.80 -20.28 -21.76
N GLY A 10 -16.33 -19.20 -22.33
CA GLY A 10 -17.57 -18.55 -21.89
C GLY A 10 -17.41 -17.53 -20.78
N TYR A 11 -16.18 -17.13 -20.45
CA TYR A 11 -15.92 -16.04 -19.50
C TYR A 11 -15.75 -14.74 -20.27
N THR A 12 -16.67 -13.80 -20.07
CA THR A 12 -16.84 -12.54 -20.81
C THR A 12 -17.02 -11.34 -19.88
N GLY A 13 -16.94 -11.54 -18.56
CA GLY A 13 -17.17 -10.53 -17.53
C GLY A 13 -18.60 -10.49 -17.02
N LYS A 14 -19.50 -11.32 -17.57
CA LYS A 14 -20.92 -11.31 -17.26
C LYS A 14 -21.19 -11.42 -15.75
N GLY A 15 -21.94 -10.47 -15.23
CA GLY A 15 -22.35 -10.41 -13.83
C GLY A 15 -21.34 -9.77 -12.88
N ILE A 16 -20.20 -9.28 -13.41
CA ILE A 16 -19.23 -8.49 -12.66
C ILE A 16 -19.43 -7.01 -12.98
N VAL A 17 -19.31 -6.17 -11.95
CA VAL A 17 -19.51 -4.72 -12.05
C VAL A 17 -18.17 -3.99 -11.89
N VAL A 18 -17.80 -3.19 -12.89
CA VAL A 18 -16.58 -2.37 -12.88
C VAL A 18 -16.96 -0.90 -12.92
N THR A 19 -16.22 -0.05 -12.20
CA THR A 19 -16.35 1.40 -12.29
C THR A 19 -15.02 2.07 -12.63
N ILE A 20 -15.07 3.10 -13.46
CA ILE A 20 -13.93 3.95 -13.82
C ILE A 20 -13.98 5.22 -12.97
N LEU A 21 -12.99 5.44 -12.11
CA LEU A 21 -12.89 6.65 -11.28
C LEU A 21 -12.07 7.71 -12.01
N ASP A 22 -12.72 8.65 -12.70
CA ASP A 22 -12.03 9.51 -13.68
C ASP A 22 -12.80 10.82 -14.00
N ASP A 23 -12.71 11.32 -15.23
CA ASP A 23 -13.33 12.55 -15.75
C ASP A 23 -14.79 12.37 -16.23
N GLY A 24 -15.34 11.17 -16.04
CA GLY A 24 -16.70 10.78 -16.42
C GLY A 24 -16.76 9.68 -17.47
N ILE A 25 -17.97 9.22 -17.77
CA ILE A 25 -18.22 8.18 -18.77
C ILE A 25 -19.36 8.60 -19.71
N GLU A 26 -19.10 8.58 -21.02
CA GLU A 26 -20.13 8.82 -22.02
C GLU A 26 -21.10 7.62 -22.06
N LYS A 27 -22.02 7.57 -21.10
CA LYS A 27 -22.97 6.45 -20.88
C LYS A 27 -23.83 6.11 -22.09
N ASN A 28 -24.01 7.07 -23.00
CA ASN A 28 -24.77 6.90 -24.24
C ASN A 28 -23.89 6.61 -25.47
N HIS A 29 -22.58 6.37 -25.28
CA HIS A 29 -21.69 5.88 -26.32
C HIS A 29 -22.28 4.59 -26.90
N PRO A 30 -22.39 4.44 -28.23
CA PRO A 30 -23.08 3.30 -28.83
C PRO A 30 -22.47 1.95 -28.47
N ASP A 31 -21.18 1.94 -28.14
CA ASP A 31 -20.42 0.77 -27.72
C ASP A 31 -20.40 0.53 -26.19
N LEU A 32 -20.91 1.47 -25.38
CA LEU A 32 -20.99 1.34 -23.91
C LEU A 32 -22.42 1.21 -23.39
N LYS A 33 -23.39 1.84 -24.05
CA LYS A 33 -24.78 2.00 -23.58
C LYS A 33 -25.49 0.69 -23.16
N ARG A 34 -25.10 -0.45 -23.73
CA ARG A 34 -25.67 -1.77 -23.38
C ARG A 34 -25.18 -2.25 -22.02
N ASN A 35 -23.90 -2.00 -21.74
CA ASN A 35 -23.20 -2.46 -20.55
C ASN A 35 -23.21 -1.40 -19.43
N TYR A 36 -23.59 -0.16 -19.74
CA TYR A 36 -23.65 0.93 -18.78
C TYR A 36 -24.52 0.58 -17.57
N ASP A 37 -23.99 0.82 -16.37
CA ASP A 37 -24.66 0.60 -15.10
C ASP A 37 -24.74 1.90 -14.26
N PRO A 38 -25.95 2.45 -14.05
CA PRO A 38 -26.11 3.65 -13.24
C PRO A 38 -25.82 3.40 -11.75
N GLN A 39 -25.92 2.17 -11.23
CA GLN A 39 -25.56 1.88 -9.84
C GLN A 39 -24.04 1.80 -9.63
N ALA A 40 -23.26 1.69 -10.71
CA ALA A 40 -21.81 1.77 -10.68
C ALA A 40 -21.29 3.19 -10.99
N SER A 41 -22.19 4.19 -11.00
CA SER A 41 -21.90 5.52 -11.52
C SER A 41 -22.37 6.63 -10.60
N TYR A 42 -21.64 7.75 -10.60
CA TYR A 42 -22.03 8.99 -9.90
C TYR A 42 -21.18 10.16 -10.39
N ASP A 43 -21.70 11.38 -10.35
CA ASP A 43 -20.94 12.61 -10.56
C ASP A 43 -20.69 13.30 -9.21
N ILE A 44 -19.46 13.22 -8.74
CA ILE A 44 -19.05 13.83 -7.47
C ILE A 44 -18.70 15.30 -7.68
N ASN A 45 -18.27 15.69 -8.87
CA ASN A 45 -17.96 17.09 -9.18
C ASN A 45 -19.23 17.97 -9.14
N ASN A 46 -20.36 17.43 -9.56
CA ASN A 46 -21.66 18.12 -9.62
C ASN A 46 -22.70 17.64 -8.59
N ASP A 47 -22.37 16.59 -7.83
CA ASP A 47 -23.22 15.94 -6.82
C ASP A 47 -24.57 15.46 -7.38
N ASP A 48 -24.51 14.67 -8.44
CA ASP A 48 -25.69 14.09 -9.09
C ASP A 48 -25.39 12.69 -9.67
N PRO A 49 -26.39 11.87 -10.02
CA PRO A 49 -26.15 10.49 -10.43
C PRO A 49 -25.69 10.33 -11.89
N ASP A 50 -25.55 11.42 -12.67
CA ASP A 50 -25.20 11.36 -14.08
C ASP A 50 -23.70 11.66 -14.34
N PRO A 51 -22.85 10.63 -14.55
CA PRO A 51 -21.41 10.81 -14.76
C PRO A 51 -21.04 11.30 -16.17
N GLN A 52 -21.97 11.91 -16.91
CA GLN A 52 -21.74 12.34 -18.29
C GLN A 52 -20.57 13.35 -18.34
N PRO A 53 -19.56 13.13 -19.19
CA PRO A 53 -18.45 14.07 -19.31
C PRO A 53 -18.94 15.42 -19.82
N ARG A 54 -18.33 16.48 -19.31
CA ARG A 54 -18.50 17.82 -19.86
C ARG A 54 -17.79 17.91 -21.21
N TYR A 55 -18.53 18.22 -22.26
CA TYR A 55 -17.97 18.43 -23.59
C TYR A 55 -17.40 19.85 -23.74
N ASP A 56 -16.20 19.95 -24.26
CA ASP A 56 -15.56 21.20 -24.66
C ASP A 56 -14.73 21.03 -25.95
N PHE A 57 -14.09 22.11 -26.41
CA PHE A 57 -13.31 22.09 -27.64
C PHE A 57 -11.99 21.29 -27.51
N SER A 58 -11.41 21.18 -26.30
CA SER A 58 -10.18 20.41 -26.05
C SER A 58 -10.44 18.91 -25.98
N ASN A 59 -11.68 18.50 -25.67
CA ASN A 59 -12.04 17.13 -25.32
C ASN A 59 -11.15 16.61 -24.17
N GLU A 60 -10.94 17.43 -23.15
CA GLU A 60 -10.12 17.05 -22.01
C GLU A 60 -10.75 15.90 -21.21
N ASN A 61 -12.08 15.93 -21.05
CA ASN A 61 -12.85 14.91 -20.33
C ASN A 61 -13.17 13.66 -21.17
N ARG A 62 -12.19 13.14 -21.91
CA ARG A 62 -12.34 11.95 -22.77
C ARG A 62 -11.80 10.68 -22.12
N HIS A 63 -11.02 10.83 -21.05
CA HIS A 63 -10.15 9.79 -20.53
C HIS A 63 -10.95 8.63 -19.94
N GLY A 64 -11.93 8.88 -19.08
CA GLY A 64 -12.77 7.85 -18.48
C GLY A 64 -13.61 7.07 -19.50
N THR A 65 -14.06 7.73 -20.57
CA THR A 65 -14.77 7.07 -21.68
C THR A 65 -13.85 6.12 -22.46
N ARG A 66 -12.57 6.46 -22.63
CA ARG A 66 -11.57 5.58 -23.26
C ARG A 66 -11.30 4.37 -22.39
N CYS A 67 -11.05 4.58 -21.10
CA CYS A 67 -10.82 3.52 -20.13
C CYS A 67 -12.02 2.55 -20.01
N ALA A 68 -13.25 3.07 -20.02
CA ALA A 68 -14.46 2.25 -19.95
C ALA A 68 -14.58 1.28 -21.14
N GLY A 69 -14.20 1.71 -22.35
CA GLY A 69 -14.21 0.87 -23.55
C GLY A 69 -13.23 -0.30 -23.48
N GLU A 70 -12.06 -0.09 -22.89
CA GLU A 70 -11.06 -1.15 -22.73
C GLU A 70 -11.56 -2.28 -21.84
N VAL A 71 -12.37 -1.94 -20.82
CA VAL A 71 -13.00 -2.92 -19.94
C VAL A 71 -14.18 -3.59 -20.64
N ALA A 72 -15.15 -2.81 -21.13
CA ALA A 72 -16.50 -3.31 -21.41
C ALA A 72 -17.15 -2.69 -22.66
N ALA A 73 -16.38 -2.28 -23.67
CA ALA A 73 -16.94 -2.05 -25.01
C ALA A 73 -17.66 -3.31 -25.51
N GLN A 74 -18.83 -3.13 -26.13
CA GLN A 74 -19.71 -4.21 -26.55
C GLN A 74 -19.08 -5.03 -27.69
N ALA A 75 -19.17 -6.36 -27.60
CA ALA A 75 -18.79 -7.24 -28.69
C ALA A 75 -19.86 -7.31 -29.81
N ASP A 76 -19.43 -7.63 -31.02
CA ASP A 76 -20.28 -8.02 -32.16
C ASP A 76 -21.37 -7.01 -32.55
N ASN A 77 -21.14 -5.71 -32.36
CA ASN A 77 -22.07 -4.64 -32.74
C ASN A 77 -21.61 -3.83 -33.98
N HIS A 78 -20.47 -4.17 -34.58
CA HIS A 78 -19.83 -3.46 -35.70
C HIS A 78 -19.40 -2.02 -35.40
N ILE A 79 -19.11 -1.69 -34.13
CA ILE A 79 -18.68 -0.36 -33.69
C ILE A 79 -17.34 -0.49 -32.96
N CYS A 80 -16.39 0.40 -33.25
CA CYS A 80 -15.07 0.46 -32.63
C CYS A 80 -14.35 -0.89 -32.52
N GLY A 81 -14.39 -1.50 -31.32
CA GLY A 81 -13.59 -2.66 -30.93
C GLY A 81 -14.36 -3.57 -29.98
N VAL A 82 -13.71 -4.04 -28.92
CA VAL A 82 -14.34 -4.90 -27.90
C VAL A 82 -13.59 -4.76 -26.57
N GLY A 83 -14.32 -4.68 -25.47
CA GLY A 83 -13.74 -4.67 -24.13
C GLY A 83 -13.21 -6.05 -23.75
N ILE A 84 -12.20 -6.10 -22.87
CA ILE A 84 -11.67 -7.39 -22.37
C ILE A 84 -12.78 -8.22 -21.69
N ALA A 85 -13.67 -7.54 -20.96
CA ALA A 85 -14.82 -8.08 -20.27
C ALA A 85 -16.11 -7.50 -20.88
N TYR A 86 -16.34 -7.76 -22.17
CA TYR A 86 -17.41 -7.16 -22.98
C TYR A 86 -18.86 -7.44 -22.54
N ASP A 87 -19.11 -8.31 -21.57
CA ASP A 87 -20.42 -8.52 -20.93
C ASP A 87 -20.45 -8.08 -19.45
N ALA A 88 -19.37 -7.48 -18.93
CA ALA A 88 -19.40 -6.85 -17.61
C ALA A 88 -20.28 -5.59 -17.62
N SER A 89 -20.84 -5.28 -16.46
CA SER A 89 -21.47 -3.98 -16.21
C SER A 89 -20.38 -2.93 -15.99
N ILE A 90 -20.54 -1.76 -16.60
CA ILE A 90 -19.55 -0.67 -16.54
C ILE A 90 -20.20 0.63 -16.09
N GLY A 91 -19.66 1.22 -15.03
CA GLY A 91 -20.01 2.56 -14.58
C GLY A 91 -18.84 3.52 -14.69
N GLY A 92 -19.09 4.76 -14.30
CA GLY A 92 -18.05 5.77 -14.18
C GLY A 92 -18.38 6.77 -13.08
N VAL A 93 -17.33 7.20 -12.39
CA VAL A 93 -17.41 8.25 -11.38
C VAL A 93 -16.70 9.48 -11.93
N ARG A 94 -17.46 10.55 -12.18
CA ARG A 94 -16.91 11.84 -12.59
C ARG A 94 -16.42 12.57 -11.33
N MET A 95 -15.10 12.60 -11.16
CA MET A 95 -14.43 13.16 -9.98
C MET A 95 -13.18 13.99 -10.31
N LEU A 96 -12.63 13.88 -11.53
CA LEU A 96 -11.44 14.64 -11.97
C LEU A 96 -11.74 15.97 -12.69
N ASP A 97 -12.98 16.25 -13.10
CA ASP A 97 -13.34 17.51 -13.78
C ASP A 97 -13.72 18.60 -12.77
N GLY A 98 -12.79 18.86 -11.83
CA GLY A 98 -12.95 19.81 -10.73
C GLY A 98 -11.89 19.66 -9.65
N ASP A 99 -12.05 20.37 -8.54
CA ASP A 99 -11.12 20.29 -7.40
C ASP A 99 -11.16 18.90 -6.76
N VAL A 100 -10.03 18.18 -6.79
CA VAL A 100 -9.87 16.86 -6.19
C VAL A 100 -9.40 17.02 -4.74
N THR A 101 -10.33 16.84 -3.79
CA THR A 101 -10.04 16.88 -2.35
C THR A 101 -10.05 15.49 -1.73
N ASP A 102 -9.49 15.31 -0.53
CA ASP A 102 -9.55 14.04 0.22
C ASP A 102 -10.99 13.50 0.36
N ALA A 103 -12.00 14.39 0.46
CA ALA A 103 -13.40 14.00 0.54
C ALA A 103 -13.95 13.47 -0.81
N VAL A 104 -13.57 14.10 -1.92
CA VAL A 104 -13.93 13.68 -3.28
C VAL A 104 -13.34 12.29 -3.57
N GLU A 105 -12.06 12.10 -3.26
CA GLU A 105 -11.39 10.80 -3.42
C GLU A 105 -12.05 9.72 -2.55
N ALA A 106 -12.27 10.01 -1.26
CA ALA A 106 -12.89 9.06 -0.35
C ALA A 106 -14.31 8.67 -0.78
N HIS A 107 -15.10 9.62 -1.26
CA HIS A 107 -16.44 9.36 -1.76
C HIS A 107 -16.38 8.48 -3.02
N SER A 108 -15.47 8.79 -3.95
CA SER A 108 -15.25 8.01 -5.18
C SER A 108 -14.88 6.56 -4.87
N LEU A 109 -13.90 6.36 -3.98
CA LEU A 109 -13.39 5.05 -3.57
C LEU A 109 -14.43 4.22 -2.79
N SER A 110 -15.43 4.87 -2.19
CA SER A 110 -16.46 4.22 -1.36
C SER A 110 -17.83 4.19 -2.03
N LEU A 111 -17.92 4.50 -3.33
CA LEU A 111 -19.17 4.42 -4.07
C LEU A 111 -19.66 2.97 -4.12
N HIS A 112 -20.84 2.71 -3.55
CA HIS A 112 -21.57 1.43 -3.63
C HIS A 112 -20.72 0.15 -3.55
N PRO A 113 -19.93 -0.07 -2.49
CA PRO A 113 -18.94 -1.15 -2.42
C PRO A 113 -19.54 -2.55 -2.26
N GLN A 114 -20.87 -2.66 -2.14
CA GLN A 114 -21.59 -3.94 -2.17
C GLN A 114 -22.10 -4.31 -3.57
N HIS A 115 -22.12 -3.33 -4.48
CA HIS A 115 -22.56 -3.49 -5.86
C HIS A 115 -21.38 -3.53 -6.82
N ILE A 116 -20.43 -2.62 -6.65
CA ILE A 116 -19.22 -2.52 -7.48
C ILE A 116 -18.18 -3.54 -7.01
N ASP A 117 -17.68 -4.36 -7.94
CA ASP A 117 -16.64 -5.34 -7.65
C ASP A 117 -15.22 -4.74 -7.79
N ILE A 118 -15.01 -4.00 -8.89
CA ILE A 118 -13.70 -3.53 -9.32
C ILE A 118 -13.75 -2.02 -9.58
N TYR A 119 -12.77 -1.32 -9.04
CA TYR A 119 -12.55 0.11 -9.24
C TYR A 119 -11.25 0.27 -10.04
N SER A 120 -11.31 0.94 -11.18
CA SER A 120 -10.14 1.26 -11.99
C SER A 120 -9.84 2.76 -11.89
N ALA A 121 -8.60 3.09 -11.56
CA ALA A 121 -8.14 4.47 -11.44
C ALA A 121 -6.72 4.64 -12.00
N SER A 122 -6.42 5.85 -12.46
CA SER A 122 -5.12 6.20 -13.01
C SER A 122 -4.72 7.64 -12.70
N TRP A 123 -5.16 8.11 -11.54
CA TRP A 123 -4.81 9.40 -10.95
C TRP A 123 -3.97 9.19 -9.70
N GLY A 124 -3.29 10.25 -9.29
CA GLY A 124 -2.35 10.26 -8.18
C GLY A 124 -1.73 11.65 -8.08
N PRO A 125 -0.61 11.79 -7.35
CA PRO A 125 0.17 13.02 -7.33
C PRO A 125 0.74 13.35 -8.72
N ASP A 126 1.28 14.55 -8.89
CA ASP A 126 1.95 14.95 -10.13
C ASP A 126 3.16 14.03 -10.42
N ASP A 127 3.19 13.45 -11.62
CA ASP A 127 4.25 12.60 -12.17
C ASP A 127 5.52 13.39 -12.58
N ASP A 128 5.96 14.34 -11.76
CA ASP A 128 6.98 15.34 -12.11
C ASP A 128 8.42 14.96 -11.73
N GLY A 129 8.60 13.79 -11.10
CA GLY A 129 9.89 13.32 -10.58
C GLY A 129 10.31 14.01 -9.28
N ARG A 130 9.40 14.70 -8.57
CA ARG A 130 9.70 15.51 -7.38
C ARG A 130 8.71 15.28 -6.25
N THR A 131 7.45 15.11 -6.59
CA THR A 131 6.34 14.98 -5.65
C THR A 131 6.46 13.71 -4.81
N VAL A 132 6.07 13.80 -3.55
CA VAL A 132 5.89 12.65 -2.66
C VAL A 132 4.59 12.91 -1.93
N ASP A 133 3.54 12.23 -2.34
CA ASP A 133 2.21 12.44 -1.77
C ASP A 133 1.35 11.19 -1.94
N GLY A 134 0.21 11.12 -1.27
CA GLY A 134 -0.68 9.99 -1.35
C GLY A 134 -1.99 10.24 -0.61
N PRO A 135 -2.83 9.21 -0.46
CA PRO A 135 -4.17 9.39 0.07
C PRO A 135 -4.10 10.01 1.47
N ALA A 136 -4.91 11.05 1.67
CA ALA A 136 -5.11 11.65 2.97
C ALA A 136 -6.03 10.76 3.85
N THR A 137 -6.55 11.29 4.94
CA THR A 137 -7.12 10.45 6.01
C THR A 137 -8.41 9.77 5.58
N MET A 138 -9.27 10.47 4.84
CA MET A 138 -10.55 9.93 4.39
C MET A 138 -10.33 8.91 3.26
N ALA A 139 -9.48 9.20 2.28
CA ALA A 139 -9.14 8.28 1.20
C ALA A 139 -8.46 6.99 1.72
N LYS A 140 -7.51 7.11 2.66
CA LYS A 140 -6.91 5.92 3.34
C LYS A 140 -7.95 5.06 4.03
N LYS A 141 -8.92 5.68 4.70
CA LYS A 141 -10.04 4.98 5.34
C LYS A 141 -10.96 4.33 4.32
N ALA A 142 -11.25 5.00 3.20
CA ALA A 142 -12.07 4.46 2.12
C ALA A 142 -11.43 3.20 1.50
N PHE A 143 -10.12 3.22 1.24
CA PHE A 143 -9.41 2.01 0.81
C PHE A 143 -9.54 0.87 1.83
N TYR A 144 -9.27 1.15 3.11
CA TYR A 144 -9.37 0.13 4.17
C TYR A 144 -10.79 -0.44 4.29
N ASP A 145 -11.82 0.41 4.31
CA ASP A 145 -13.21 -0.02 4.37
C ASP A 145 -13.61 -0.80 3.11
N GLY A 146 -13.14 -0.38 1.93
CA GLY A 146 -13.36 -1.08 0.67
C GLY A 146 -12.82 -2.51 0.71
N VAL A 147 -11.55 -2.71 1.07
CA VAL A 147 -10.97 -4.06 1.15
C VAL A 147 -11.49 -4.90 2.32
N ALA A 148 -11.99 -4.27 3.40
CA ALA A 148 -12.48 -4.98 4.57
C ALA A 148 -13.97 -5.33 4.49
N LYS A 149 -14.79 -4.50 3.84
CA LYS A 149 -16.26 -4.60 3.86
C LYS A 149 -16.87 -4.73 2.47
N GLY A 150 -16.20 -4.27 1.42
CA GLY A 150 -16.70 -4.36 0.04
C GLY A 150 -16.97 -5.80 -0.38
N ARG A 151 -17.86 -5.99 -1.36
CA ARG A 151 -18.24 -7.29 -1.92
C ARG A 151 -18.62 -8.32 -0.84
N GLY A 152 -19.46 -7.91 0.11
CA GLY A 152 -19.89 -8.78 1.22
C GLY A 152 -18.75 -9.21 2.16
N GLY A 153 -17.68 -8.42 2.27
CA GLY A 153 -16.49 -8.73 3.07
C GLY A 153 -15.38 -9.47 2.32
N LEU A 154 -15.54 -9.74 1.02
CA LEU A 154 -14.45 -10.25 0.17
C LEU A 154 -13.42 -9.16 -0.16
N GLY A 155 -13.84 -7.90 -0.08
CA GLY A 155 -13.03 -6.71 -0.35
C GLY A 155 -13.11 -6.26 -1.79
N SER A 156 -13.33 -4.95 -1.98
CA SER A 156 -13.24 -4.27 -3.27
C SER A 156 -11.87 -4.47 -3.91
N ILE A 157 -11.83 -4.60 -5.23
CA ILE A 157 -10.57 -4.70 -5.99
C ILE A 157 -10.27 -3.33 -6.58
N PHE A 158 -9.22 -2.67 -6.09
CA PHE A 158 -8.75 -1.39 -6.64
C PHE A 158 -7.59 -1.66 -7.60
N VAL A 159 -7.76 -1.39 -8.88
CA VAL A 159 -6.72 -1.50 -9.91
C VAL A 159 -6.20 -0.10 -10.21
N TRP A 160 -4.88 0.07 -10.19
CA TRP A 160 -4.24 1.39 -10.25
C TRP A 160 -3.15 1.42 -11.31
N ALA A 161 -3.09 2.50 -12.10
CA ALA A 161 -1.96 2.74 -12.98
C ALA A 161 -0.73 3.15 -12.18
N SER A 162 0.47 2.71 -12.60
CA SER A 162 1.68 2.97 -11.83
C SER A 162 2.29 4.37 -12.02
N GLY A 163 1.82 5.18 -12.97
CA GLY A 163 2.33 6.54 -13.21
C GLY A 163 3.07 6.71 -14.55
N ASN A 164 3.09 7.95 -15.06
CA ASN A 164 3.61 8.33 -16.38
C ASN A 164 4.89 9.21 -16.32
N GLY A 165 5.53 9.34 -15.16
CA GLY A 165 6.69 10.19 -14.87
C GLY A 165 8.05 9.64 -15.30
N GLY A 166 8.09 8.59 -16.11
CA GLY A 166 9.35 7.93 -16.51
C GLY A 166 10.36 8.86 -17.18
N ARG A 167 9.91 9.82 -18.01
CA ARG A 167 10.78 10.85 -18.64
C ARG A 167 11.38 11.83 -17.63
N ASP A 168 10.68 12.06 -16.53
CA ASP A 168 11.07 12.99 -15.49
C ASP A 168 11.92 12.30 -14.41
N GLY A 169 12.12 10.98 -14.54
CA GLY A 169 12.90 10.16 -13.63
C GLY A 169 12.17 9.89 -12.33
N ASP A 170 10.84 9.78 -12.38
CA ASP A 170 10.02 9.51 -11.20
C ASP A 170 10.09 8.05 -10.74
N ASN A 171 9.55 7.81 -9.56
CA ASN A 171 9.49 6.50 -8.92
C ASN A 171 8.15 6.34 -8.21
N CYS A 172 7.37 5.37 -8.68
CA CYS A 172 6.02 5.16 -8.19
C CYS A 172 5.89 4.77 -6.71
N ASN A 173 6.96 4.46 -5.97
CA ASN A 173 6.86 4.37 -4.50
C ASN A 173 6.72 5.74 -3.81
N CYS A 174 6.87 6.85 -4.55
CA CYS A 174 6.59 8.21 -4.08
C CYS A 174 5.11 8.61 -4.28
N ASP A 175 4.34 7.82 -5.02
CA ASP A 175 2.89 7.91 -5.10
C ASP A 175 2.27 6.93 -4.09
N GLY A 176 1.58 7.46 -3.07
CA GLY A 176 0.96 6.67 -2.02
C GLY A 176 -0.31 5.90 -2.44
N TYR A 177 -0.91 6.18 -3.59
CA TYR A 177 -2.04 5.41 -4.14
C TYR A 177 -1.53 4.11 -4.77
N THR A 178 -0.57 4.19 -5.69
CA THR A 178 0.04 3.01 -6.32
C THR A 178 0.92 2.19 -5.37
N ASN A 179 1.56 2.84 -4.39
CA ASN A 179 2.37 2.18 -3.34
C ASN A 179 1.53 1.55 -2.20
N SER A 180 0.20 1.70 -2.24
CA SER A 180 -0.70 1.10 -1.26
C SER A 180 -0.74 -0.43 -1.40
N ILE A 181 -0.86 -1.16 -0.29
CA ILE A 181 -1.10 -2.62 -0.36
C ILE A 181 -2.51 -2.95 -0.89
N TYR A 182 -3.43 -2.00 -0.79
CA TYR A 182 -4.84 -2.17 -1.14
C TYR A 182 -5.10 -2.01 -2.64
N THR A 183 -4.15 -1.46 -3.38
CA THR A 183 -4.21 -1.31 -4.82
C THR A 183 -3.42 -2.41 -5.51
N LEU A 184 -3.96 -2.89 -6.62
CA LEU A 184 -3.30 -3.76 -7.57
C LEU A 184 -2.67 -2.85 -8.62
N SER A 185 -1.42 -2.45 -8.37
CA SER A 185 -0.66 -1.53 -9.22
C SER A 185 -0.17 -2.22 -10.50
N ILE A 186 -0.42 -1.57 -11.64
CA ILE A 186 -0.17 -2.06 -13.00
C ILE A 186 0.67 -1.06 -13.80
N SER A 187 1.78 -1.56 -14.33
CA SER A 187 2.64 -0.83 -15.28
C SER A 187 2.34 -1.24 -16.74
N SER A 188 3.09 -0.64 -17.67
CA SER A 188 2.90 -0.84 -19.11
C SER A 188 4.08 -1.56 -19.77
N ALA A 189 3.78 -2.37 -20.79
CA ALA A 189 4.73 -2.83 -21.78
C ALA A 189 4.34 -2.32 -23.17
N THR A 190 5.34 -2.05 -24.02
CA THR A 190 5.09 -1.72 -25.43
C THR A 190 4.68 -2.97 -26.23
N GLU A 191 4.24 -2.79 -27.48
CA GLU A 191 3.92 -3.90 -28.41
C GLU A 191 5.08 -4.91 -28.52
N ASP A 192 6.31 -4.41 -28.60
CA ASP A 192 7.54 -5.22 -28.70
C ASP A 192 8.11 -5.70 -27.36
N GLY A 193 7.37 -5.48 -26.26
CA GLY A 193 7.71 -5.92 -24.91
C GLY A 193 8.80 -5.10 -24.23
N HIS A 194 9.04 -3.86 -24.64
CA HIS A 194 9.98 -2.96 -23.97
C HIS A 194 9.31 -2.18 -22.83
N VAL A 195 10.12 -1.56 -21.97
CA VAL A 195 9.65 -0.58 -20.98
C VAL A 195 9.32 0.73 -21.72
N PRO A 196 8.06 1.21 -21.71
CA PRO A 196 7.71 2.47 -22.36
C PRO A 196 8.39 3.67 -21.70
N TRP A 197 8.62 4.74 -22.46
CA TRP A 197 9.33 5.94 -21.99
C TRP A 197 8.66 6.67 -20.82
N TYR A 198 7.35 6.50 -20.64
CA TYR A 198 6.57 7.12 -19.57
C TYR A 198 6.48 6.23 -18.32
N SER A 199 6.75 4.93 -18.42
CA SER A 199 6.51 4.01 -17.30
C SER A 199 7.45 4.30 -16.14
N GLU A 200 6.89 4.32 -14.93
CA GLU A 200 7.65 4.43 -13.69
C GLU A 200 8.02 3.06 -13.13
N ALA A 201 9.25 2.92 -12.66
CA ALA A 201 9.73 1.69 -12.04
C ALA A 201 9.74 1.82 -10.52
N CYS A 202 9.10 0.89 -9.81
CA CYS A 202 9.13 0.82 -8.36
C CYS A 202 8.84 -0.59 -7.87
N SER A 203 9.06 -0.82 -6.58
CA SER A 203 8.91 -2.16 -6.01
C SER A 203 7.48 -2.53 -5.63
N SER A 204 6.54 -1.59 -5.71
CA SER A 204 5.11 -1.78 -5.40
C SER A 204 4.30 -2.32 -6.58
N THR A 205 4.74 -2.09 -7.83
CA THR A 205 4.13 -2.65 -9.04
C THR A 205 3.98 -4.17 -8.92
N LEU A 206 2.79 -4.68 -9.24
CA LEU A 206 2.48 -6.10 -9.10
C LEU A 206 2.58 -6.81 -10.45
N ALA A 207 2.09 -6.21 -11.53
CA ALA A 207 2.13 -6.79 -12.86
C ALA A 207 2.08 -5.71 -13.96
N THR A 208 1.92 -6.16 -15.20
CA THR A 208 1.91 -5.32 -16.39
C THR A 208 0.83 -5.75 -17.38
N THR A 209 0.33 -4.79 -18.13
CA THR A 209 -0.43 -5.02 -19.37
C THR A 209 0.20 -4.25 -20.52
N TYR A 210 -0.32 -4.42 -21.74
CA TYR A 210 0.18 -3.64 -22.86
C TYR A 210 -0.33 -2.19 -22.79
N SER A 211 0.35 -1.27 -23.47
CA SER A 211 -0.15 0.06 -23.77
C SER A 211 0.61 0.58 -25.00
N SER A 212 0.77 1.90 -25.14
CA SER A 212 1.54 2.53 -26.20
C SER A 212 3.05 2.42 -26.00
N GLY A 213 3.81 2.62 -27.07
CA GLY A 213 5.27 2.59 -27.06
C GLY A 213 5.93 3.72 -27.84
N ALA A 214 7.02 3.39 -28.52
CA ALA A 214 7.74 4.29 -29.41
C ALA A 214 6.91 4.62 -30.67
N SER A 215 7.38 5.61 -31.43
CA SER A 215 6.78 5.94 -32.73
C SER A 215 6.82 4.73 -33.66
N GLY A 216 5.66 4.33 -34.19
CA GLY A 216 5.50 3.16 -35.06
C GLY A 216 4.99 1.90 -34.37
N GLU A 217 5.03 1.81 -33.03
CA GLU A 217 4.33 0.76 -32.29
C GLU A 217 2.84 1.09 -32.20
N LYS A 218 1.99 0.05 -32.22
CA LYS A 218 0.55 0.23 -32.03
C LYS A 218 0.24 0.78 -30.64
N GLN A 219 -0.88 1.48 -30.56
CA GLN A 219 -1.42 2.02 -29.30
C GLN A 219 -2.76 1.34 -28.99
N VAL A 220 -3.42 1.78 -27.93
CA VAL A 220 -4.67 1.15 -27.49
C VAL A 220 -5.84 1.66 -28.31
N ILE A 221 -6.63 0.72 -28.83
CA ILE A 221 -7.87 0.97 -29.56
C ILE A 221 -9.05 0.83 -28.60
N THR A 222 -9.87 1.87 -28.49
CA THR A 222 -11.02 1.90 -27.58
C THR A 222 -12.07 2.93 -28.02
N THR A 223 -13.17 3.04 -27.26
CA THR A 223 -14.19 4.08 -27.39
C THR A 223 -13.61 5.46 -27.08
N ASP A 224 -14.20 6.52 -27.63
CA ASP A 224 -13.74 7.88 -27.37
C ASP A 224 -14.93 8.84 -27.25
N LEU A 225 -14.70 10.00 -26.67
CA LEU A 225 -15.72 11.01 -26.45
C LEU A 225 -16.41 11.38 -27.79
N ARG A 226 -17.66 11.81 -27.71
CA ARG A 226 -18.51 12.16 -28.88
C ARG A 226 -18.85 10.96 -29.75
N LYS A 227 -19.05 9.80 -29.13
CA LYS A 227 -19.49 8.56 -29.80
C LYS A 227 -18.51 8.09 -30.87
N SER A 228 -17.23 8.33 -30.65
CA SER A 228 -16.16 8.05 -31.61
C SER A 228 -15.29 6.90 -31.16
N CYS A 229 -14.33 6.50 -31.99
CA CYS A 229 -13.33 5.49 -31.63
C CYS A 229 -11.96 6.14 -31.72
N THR A 230 -11.04 5.70 -30.86
CA THR A 230 -9.64 6.11 -30.92
C THR A 230 -8.74 4.90 -31.07
N ASP A 231 -7.66 5.07 -31.80
CA ASP A 231 -6.52 4.15 -31.90
C ASP A 231 -5.25 4.75 -31.29
N THR A 232 -5.41 5.83 -30.50
CA THR A 232 -4.31 6.62 -29.92
C THR A 232 -4.44 6.83 -28.41
N HIS A 233 -5.05 5.87 -27.69
CA HIS A 233 -4.99 5.89 -26.23
C HIS A 233 -3.64 5.35 -25.73
N THR A 234 -3.06 6.00 -24.73
CA THR A 234 -1.65 5.87 -24.34
C THR A 234 -1.44 5.97 -22.82
N GLY A 235 -0.25 5.62 -22.35
CA GLY A 235 0.15 5.77 -20.94
C GLY A 235 -0.17 4.55 -20.08
N THR A 236 0.28 4.55 -18.83
CA THR A 236 -0.11 3.53 -17.84
C THR A 236 -1.61 3.55 -17.55
N SER A 237 -2.26 4.68 -17.81
CA SER A 237 -3.70 4.86 -17.66
C SER A 237 -4.54 3.98 -18.59
N ALA A 238 -4.00 3.52 -19.73
CA ALA A 238 -4.64 2.50 -20.57
C ALA A 238 -4.35 1.07 -20.06
N SER A 239 -3.26 0.87 -19.32
CA SER A 239 -2.93 -0.46 -18.78
C SER A 239 -3.85 -0.88 -17.61
N ALA A 240 -4.15 0.03 -16.68
CA ALA A 240 -5.01 -0.29 -15.54
C ALA A 240 -6.44 -0.78 -15.93
N PRO A 241 -7.16 -0.16 -16.88
CA PRO A 241 -8.45 -0.64 -17.36
C PRO A 241 -8.37 -2.03 -17.99
N MET A 242 -7.33 -2.32 -18.78
CA MET A 242 -7.14 -3.67 -19.31
C MET A 242 -6.94 -4.71 -18.21
N ALA A 243 -6.17 -4.38 -17.18
CA ALA A 243 -6.02 -5.24 -16.00
C ALA A 243 -7.35 -5.42 -15.24
N ALA A 244 -8.15 -4.36 -15.10
CA ALA A 244 -9.49 -4.42 -14.50
C ALA A 244 -10.42 -5.35 -15.29
N GLY A 245 -10.39 -5.31 -16.62
CA GLY A 245 -11.10 -6.26 -17.48
C GLY A 245 -10.67 -7.70 -17.23
N ILE A 246 -9.36 -7.97 -17.13
CA ILE A 246 -8.85 -9.33 -16.81
C ILE A 246 -9.29 -9.78 -15.41
N CYS A 247 -9.30 -8.87 -14.42
CA CYS A 247 -9.82 -9.15 -13.09
C CYS A 247 -11.32 -9.50 -13.14
N ALA A 248 -12.11 -8.83 -13.98
CA ALA A 248 -13.52 -9.14 -14.15
C ALA A 248 -13.75 -10.55 -14.74
N LEU A 249 -12.98 -10.94 -15.76
CA LEU A 249 -13.01 -12.31 -16.29
C LEU A 249 -12.68 -13.35 -15.21
N THR A 250 -11.70 -13.03 -14.35
CA THR A 250 -11.24 -13.89 -13.26
C THR A 250 -12.28 -14.00 -12.14
N LEU A 251 -12.93 -12.90 -11.77
CA LEU A 251 -14.04 -12.91 -10.79
C LEU A 251 -15.26 -13.66 -11.31
N GLN A 252 -15.58 -13.57 -12.61
CA GLN A 252 -16.66 -14.40 -13.18
C GLN A 252 -16.36 -15.89 -13.01
N ALA A 253 -15.09 -16.30 -13.11
CA ALA A 253 -14.68 -17.68 -12.90
C ALA A 253 -14.77 -18.13 -11.44
N ASN A 254 -14.52 -17.23 -10.49
CA ASN A 254 -14.71 -17.50 -9.07
C ASN A 254 -15.11 -16.21 -8.32
N PRO A 255 -16.42 -15.97 -8.09
CA PRO A 255 -16.88 -14.78 -7.40
C PRO A 255 -16.46 -14.70 -5.93
N ARG A 256 -15.98 -15.80 -5.33
CA ARG A 256 -15.58 -15.87 -3.91
C ARG A 256 -14.14 -15.42 -3.65
N LEU A 257 -13.39 -15.03 -4.67
CA LEU A 257 -12.05 -14.51 -4.50
C LEU A 257 -12.09 -13.21 -3.68
N THR A 258 -11.24 -13.14 -2.66
CA THR A 258 -10.98 -11.90 -1.92
C THR A 258 -10.06 -10.97 -2.72
N TRP A 259 -9.95 -9.71 -2.29
CA TRP A 259 -8.99 -8.76 -2.87
C TRP A 259 -7.53 -9.27 -2.84
N ARG A 260 -7.14 -10.01 -1.78
CA ARG A 260 -5.83 -10.66 -1.67
C ARG A 260 -5.70 -11.87 -2.59
N ASP A 261 -6.73 -12.69 -2.70
CA ASP A 261 -6.72 -13.84 -3.61
C ASP A 261 -6.46 -13.39 -5.06
N MET A 262 -7.06 -12.27 -5.48
CA MET A 262 -6.79 -11.69 -6.80
C MET A 262 -5.31 -11.34 -6.98
N GLN A 263 -4.70 -10.66 -6.00
CA GLN A 263 -3.28 -10.32 -6.04
C GLN A 263 -2.39 -11.58 -6.09
N HIS A 264 -2.67 -12.60 -5.26
CA HIS A 264 -1.95 -13.88 -5.32
C HIS A 264 -2.04 -14.54 -6.69
N ILE A 265 -3.23 -14.60 -7.30
CA ILE A 265 -3.43 -15.17 -8.63
C ILE A 265 -2.60 -14.40 -9.66
N VAL A 266 -2.57 -13.07 -9.61
CA VAL A 266 -1.73 -12.26 -10.51
C VAL A 266 -0.25 -12.60 -10.33
N VAL A 267 0.28 -12.58 -9.10
CA VAL A 267 1.69 -12.96 -8.81
C VAL A 267 2.04 -14.35 -9.34
N MET A 268 1.11 -15.30 -9.26
CA MET A 268 1.35 -16.68 -9.64
C MET A 268 1.19 -16.99 -11.12
N THR A 269 0.57 -16.09 -11.89
CA THR A 269 0.20 -16.34 -13.30
C THR A 269 0.76 -15.32 -14.29
N ALA A 270 1.23 -14.17 -13.81
CA ALA A 270 1.93 -13.19 -14.63
C ALA A 270 3.15 -13.81 -15.31
N ARG A 271 3.40 -13.38 -16.55
CA ARG A 271 4.40 -13.98 -17.43
C ARG A 271 5.53 -13.00 -17.74
N PRO A 272 6.78 -13.29 -17.35
CA PRO A 272 7.93 -12.46 -17.72
C PRO A 272 8.35 -12.66 -19.18
N GLU A 273 7.91 -13.74 -19.85
CA GLU A 273 8.34 -14.07 -21.21
C GLU A 273 7.94 -12.98 -22.22
N GLY A 274 8.89 -12.61 -23.08
CA GLY A 274 8.70 -11.58 -24.11
C GLY A 274 8.93 -10.14 -23.62
N LEU A 275 9.06 -9.93 -22.32
CA LEU A 275 9.37 -8.62 -21.74
C LEU A 275 10.88 -8.38 -21.62
N LYS A 276 11.32 -7.18 -22.00
CA LYS A 276 12.73 -6.78 -22.08
C LYS A 276 13.00 -5.68 -21.06
N SER A 277 13.67 -6.05 -19.98
CA SER A 277 14.22 -5.13 -18.99
C SER A 277 15.55 -5.65 -18.47
N THR A 278 16.40 -4.76 -17.97
CA THR A 278 17.71 -5.09 -17.37
C THR A 278 17.62 -5.36 -15.87
N ASP A 279 16.46 -5.14 -15.26
CA ASP A 279 16.24 -5.20 -13.81
C ASP A 279 15.56 -6.48 -13.31
N TRP A 280 15.38 -7.48 -14.17
CA TRP A 280 14.85 -8.78 -13.78
C TRP A 280 15.74 -9.45 -12.72
N ILE A 281 15.16 -9.74 -11.56
CA ILE A 281 15.77 -10.55 -10.50
C ILE A 281 14.94 -11.80 -10.25
N THR A 282 15.55 -12.82 -9.64
CA THR A 282 14.83 -13.98 -9.13
C THR A 282 14.73 -13.86 -7.61
N ASN A 283 13.51 -13.89 -7.08
CA ASN A 283 13.29 -13.75 -5.64
C ASN A 283 13.56 -15.07 -4.88
N GLY A 284 13.42 -15.06 -3.55
CA GLY A 284 13.78 -16.19 -2.67
C GLY A 284 12.96 -17.46 -2.90
N VAL A 285 11.82 -17.36 -3.59
CA VAL A 285 10.97 -18.49 -3.97
C VAL A 285 11.03 -18.82 -5.46
N GLY A 286 12.02 -18.27 -6.18
CA GLY A 286 12.31 -18.62 -7.57
C GLY A 286 11.42 -17.93 -8.61
N ARG A 287 10.70 -16.86 -8.26
CA ARG A 287 9.92 -16.06 -9.23
C ARG A 287 10.78 -14.95 -9.83
N LYS A 288 10.64 -14.74 -11.13
CA LYS A 288 11.19 -13.55 -11.78
C LYS A 288 10.32 -12.34 -11.45
N VAL A 289 10.95 -11.24 -11.08
CA VAL A 289 10.28 -9.96 -10.77
C VAL A 289 11.16 -8.80 -11.25
N SER A 290 10.53 -7.72 -11.72
CA SER A 290 11.14 -6.50 -12.24
C SER A 290 10.46 -5.28 -11.60
N HIS A 291 11.20 -4.22 -11.31
CA HIS A 291 10.64 -2.95 -10.83
C HIS A 291 9.85 -2.24 -11.93
N SER A 292 10.17 -2.48 -13.21
CA SER A 292 9.41 -1.95 -14.36
C SER A 292 8.16 -2.77 -14.69
N PHE A 293 8.18 -4.09 -14.46
CA PHE A 293 7.11 -4.99 -14.93
C PHE A 293 6.38 -5.77 -13.85
N GLY A 294 6.75 -5.60 -12.57
CA GLY A 294 6.31 -6.50 -11.50
C GLY A 294 6.64 -7.95 -11.84
N TYR A 295 5.67 -8.84 -11.69
CA TYR A 295 5.80 -10.26 -12.04
C TYR A 295 5.65 -10.56 -13.56
N GLY A 296 5.36 -9.54 -14.38
CA GLY A 296 5.25 -9.63 -15.83
C GLY A 296 3.85 -9.36 -16.37
N VAL A 297 3.61 -9.73 -17.63
CA VAL A 297 2.32 -9.47 -18.30
C VAL A 297 1.22 -10.36 -17.72
N MET A 298 0.07 -9.77 -17.39
CA MET A 298 -1.12 -10.51 -16.96
C MET A 298 -1.58 -11.49 -18.06
N ASP A 299 -1.82 -12.75 -17.67
CA ASP A 299 -2.33 -13.80 -18.56
C ASP A 299 -3.75 -14.20 -18.13
N ALA A 300 -4.74 -13.70 -18.86
CA ALA A 300 -6.14 -13.90 -18.53
C ALA A 300 -6.53 -15.39 -18.49
N ALA A 301 -5.96 -16.22 -19.37
CA ALA A 301 -6.27 -17.65 -19.38
C ALA A 301 -5.71 -18.36 -18.16
N ALA A 302 -4.46 -18.07 -17.80
CA ALA A 302 -3.85 -18.64 -16.61
C ALA A 302 -4.55 -18.18 -15.33
N MET A 303 -4.94 -16.90 -15.25
CA MET A 303 -5.70 -16.35 -14.12
C MET A 303 -7.06 -17.05 -13.95
N VAL A 304 -7.85 -17.13 -15.03
CA VAL A 304 -9.16 -17.80 -15.02
C VAL A 304 -9.05 -19.29 -14.71
N ASP A 305 -8.05 -19.98 -15.26
CA ASP A 305 -7.86 -21.41 -14.97
C ASP A 305 -7.43 -21.66 -13.52
N MET A 306 -6.59 -20.80 -12.96
CA MET A 306 -6.19 -20.86 -11.56
C MET A 306 -7.37 -20.55 -10.61
N ALA A 307 -8.19 -19.56 -10.94
CA ALA A 307 -9.32 -19.11 -10.12
C ALA A 307 -10.36 -20.20 -9.85
N LYS A 308 -10.64 -21.07 -10.84
CA LYS A 308 -11.68 -22.12 -10.74
C LYS A 308 -11.48 -23.07 -9.57
N ASN A 309 -10.23 -23.42 -9.29
CA ASN A 309 -9.86 -24.35 -8.23
C ASN A 309 -9.09 -23.64 -7.10
N TRP A 310 -9.20 -22.31 -7.03
CA TRP A 310 -8.53 -21.52 -6.01
C TRP A 310 -9.16 -21.78 -4.64
N THR A 311 -8.30 -22.03 -3.67
CA THR A 311 -8.68 -22.02 -2.25
C THR A 311 -8.25 -20.69 -1.68
N ASN A 312 -9.19 -19.97 -1.07
CA ASN A 312 -8.92 -18.66 -0.51
C ASN A 312 -7.77 -18.72 0.50
N VAL A 313 -6.88 -17.73 0.43
CA VAL A 313 -5.73 -17.65 1.31
C VAL A 313 -6.16 -17.44 2.77
N PRO A 314 -5.34 -17.87 3.76
CA PRO A 314 -5.60 -17.61 5.17
C PRO A 314 -5.77 -16.13 5.49
N THR A 315 -6.32 -15.83 6.67
CA THR A 315 -6.48 -14.46 7.18
C THR A 315 -5.15 -13.71 7.17
N GLN A 316 -5.17 -12.45 6.73
CA GLN A 316 -3.99 -11.60 6.71
C GLN A 316 -3.57 -11.21 8.13
N HIS A 317 -2.29 -11.36 8.42
CA HIS A 317 -1.64 -10.87 9.64
C HIS A 317 -0.70 -9.70 9.30
N ARG A 318 -0.37 -8.88 10.32
CA ARG A 318 0.60 -7.79 10.20
C ARG A 318 1.64 -7.86 11.32
N CYS A 319 2.92 -7.99 10.96
CA CYS A 319 4.01 -7.99 11.92
C CYS A 319 4.83 -6.71 11.77
N LEU A 320 4.82 -5.86 12.81
CA LEU A 320 5.56 -4.60 12.86
C LEU A 320 6.78 -4.74 13.76
N ILE A 321 7.96 -4.49 13.20
CA ILE A 321 9.21 -4.50 13.93
C ILE A 321 9.85 -3.11 13.86
N HIS A 322 10.10 -2.52 15.02
CA HIS A 322 10.76 -1.23 15.12
C HIS A 322 12.27 -1.41 15.24
N TYR A 323 13.02 -0.62 14.45
CA TYR A 323 14.46 -0.51 14.66
C TYR A 323 14.73 0.27 15.95
N LYS A 324 15.44 -0.35 16.89
CA LYS A 324 15.76 0.24 18.21
C LYS A 324 17.12 0.95 18.26
N GLY A 325 17.86 0.99 17.15
CA GLY A 325 19.15 1.68 17.11
C GLY A 325 19.01 3.20 17.05
N ALA A 326 20.08 3.90 17.41
CA ALA A 326 20.14 5.35 17.33
C ALA A 326 20.05 5.87 15.87
N ALA A 327 19.67 7.14 15.73
CA ALA A 327 19.68 7.83 14.44
C ALA A 327 21.05 7.69 13.76
N LYS A 328 21.05 7.42 12.46
CA LYS A 328 22.25 7.13 11.68
C LYS A 328 22.53 8.27 10.72
N ASN A 329 23.65 8.98 10.95
CA ASN A 329 24.19 9.92 9.99
C ASN A 329 24.86 9.18 8.84
N ILE A 330 24.58 9.63 7.62
CA ILE A 330 25.08 9.07 6.36
C ILE A 330 25.83 10.20 5.66
N PRO A 331 27.18 10.18 5.66
CA PRO A 331 27.98 11.20 4.99
C PRO A 331 27.75 11.22 3.47
N PRO A 332 28.15 12.29 2.76
CA PRO A 332 28.08 12.33 1.30
C PRO A 332 28.87 11.19 0.65
N ASN A 333 28.37 10.63 -0.45
CA ASN A 333 28.97 9.53 -1.22
C ASN A 333 29.18 8.25 -0.40
N HIS A 334 28.36 8.01 0.62
CA HIS A 334 28.43 6.81 1.45
C HIS A 334 27.17 5.96 1.32
N ARG A 335 27.35 4.67 1.62
CA ARG A 335 26.27 3.72 1.81
C ARG A 335 26.16 3.39 3.30
N ALA A 336 24.99 3.61 3.88
CA ALA A 336 24.65 3.03 5.17
C ALA A 336 23.88 1.73 4.97
N ARG A 337 24.22 0.72 5.78
CA ARG A 337 23.44 -0.52 5.89
C ARG A 337 22.98 -0.65 7.34
N VAL A 338 21.69 -0.87 7.54
CA VAL A 338 21.06 -1.01 8.84
C VAL A 338 20.28 -2.31 8.87
N ALA A 339 20.65 -3.20 9.77
CA ALA A 339 20.06 -4.53 9.89
C ALA A 339 18.94 -4.56 10.93
N LEU A 340 17.93 -5.38 10.67
CA LEU A 340 16.84 -5.70 11.60
C LEU A 340 16.56 -7.20 11.49
N THR A 341 16.69 -7.92 12.60
CA THR A 341 16.41 -9.35 12.66
C THR A 341 15.04 -9.57 13.29
N THR A 342 14.25 -10.49 12.73
CA THR A 342 12.90 -10.81 13.18
C THR A 342 12.62 -12.30 13.07
N ASP A 343 11.76 -12.79 13.96
CA ASP A 343 11.16 -14.13 13.93
C ASP A 343 9.77 -14.13 13.27
N GLY A 344 9.39 -13.03 12.61
CA GLY A 344 8.06 -12.89 12.01
C GLY A 344 6.95 -12.71 13.04
N CYS A 345 7.23 -12.18 14.24
CA CYS A 345 6.29 -12.06 15.35
C CYS A 345 5.77 -13.42 15.83
N ARG A 346 6.63 -14.45 15.83
CA ARG A 346 6.30 -15.81 16.24
C ARG A 346 5.73 -15.82 17.66
N GLY A 347 4.73 -16.68 17.89
CA GLY A 347 4.05 -16.82 19.18
C GLY A 347 2.96 -15.76 19.46
N ASN A 348 2.81 -14.75 18.60
CA ASN A 348 1.76 -13.74 18.73
C ASN A 348 0.64 -13.96 17.69
N SER A 349 -0.52 -13.36 17.92
CA SER A 349 -1.67 -13.42 16.99
C SER A 349 -1.41 -12.74 15.65
N ASN A 350 -0.31 -11.99 15.55
CA ASN A 350 0.08 -11.24 14.35
C ASN A 350 1.28 -11.89 13.64
N HIS A 351 1.55 -13.17 13.90
CA HIS A 351 2.62 -13.92 13.27
C HIS A 351 2.48 -13.96 11.74
N VAL A 352 3.50 -13.51 11.03
CA VAL A 352 3.60 -13.61 9.58
C VAL A 352 4.79 -14.52 9.29
N LEU A 353 4.56 -15.65 8.63
CA LEU A 353 5.62 -16.53 8.16
C LEU A 353 5.80 -16.39 6.65
N PHE A 354 4.72 -16.46 5.88
CA PHE A 354 4.72 -16.32 4.42
C PHE A 354 4.32 -14.91 4.02
N LEU A 355 5.20 -14.22 3.31
CA LEU A 355 5.05 -12.80 2.97
C LEU A 355 4.08 -12.58 1.80
N GLU A 356 3.33 -11.48 1.90
CA GLU A 356 2.62 -10.82 0.81
C GLU A 356 3.36 -9.49 0.53
N HIS A 357 2.87 -8.40 1.12
CA HIS A 357 3.49 -7.07 1.04
C HIS A 357 4.50 -6.86 2.17
N VAL A 358 5.56 -6.10 1.88
CA VAL A 358 6.51 -5.61 2.90
C VAL A 358 6.63 -4.10 2.77
N GLN A 359 6.57 -3.38 3.89
CA GLN A 359 6.82 -1.94 3.94
C GLN A 359 8.02 -1.61 4.81
N ALA A 360 8.91 -0.75 4.30
CA ALA A 360 9.89 -0.05 5.11
C ALA A 360 9.35 1.36 5.40
N ILE A 361 8.92 1.58 6.64
CA ILE A 361 8.39 2.86 7.12
C ILE A 361 9.58 3.70 7.58
N ILE A 362 9.93 4.76 6.84
CA ILE A 362 11.19 5.49 7.00
C ILE A 362 10.92 6.95 7.36
N SER A 363 11.62 7.43 8.39
CA SER A 363 11.81 8.87 8.64
C SER A 363 13.27 9.22 8.40
N LEU A 364 13.53 10.06 7.41
CA LEU A 364 14.86 10.41 6.95
C LEU A 364 14.90 11.89 6.57
N THR A 365 15.94 12.61 7.02
CA THR A 365 16.19 14.00 6.62
C THR A 365 17.44 14.10 5.76
N GLY A 366 17.43 14.96 4.76
CA GLY A 366 18.58 15.26 3.91
C GLY A 366 18.35 16.59 3.19
N SER A 367 19.42 17.27 2.80
CA SER A 367 19.28 18.57 2.13
C SER A 367 18.78 18.46 0.69
N ARG A 368 18.83 17.27 0.08
CA ARG A 368 18.28 17.00 -1.25
C ARG A 368 17.75 15.57 -1.38
N ARG A 369 16.43 15.41 -1.36
CA ARG A 369 15.73 14.13 -1.34
C ARG A 369 15.98 13.27 -2.58
N GLY A 370 16.05 13.88 -3.77
CA GLY A 370 16.29 13.18 -5.03
C GLY A 370 17.67 12.52 -5.19
N GLU A 371 18.61 12.82 -4.29
CA GLU A 371 19.94 12.19 -4.27
C GLU A 371 19.97 10.88 -3.48
N LEU A 372 18.87 10.53 -2.83
CA LEU A 372 18.75 9.30 -2.05
C LEU A 372 18.44 8.13 -2.96
N GLN A 373 19.05 6.99 -2.65
CA GLN A 373 18.59 5.70 -3.13
C GLN A 373 18.40 4.78 -1.94
N ILE A 374 17.25 4.08 -1.90
CA ILE A 374 16.87 3.24 -0.78
C ILE A 374 16.61 1.84 -1.31
N PHE A 375 17.20 0.84 -0.65
CA PHE A 375 17.01 -0.56 -0.98
C PHE A 375 16.70 -1.37 0.28
N LEU A 376 15.90 -2.42 0.11
CA LEU A 376 15.61 -3.39 1.16
C LEU A 376 16.03 -4.78 0.68
N VAL A 377 16.82 -5.48 1.49
CA VAL A 377 17.25 -6.86 1.20
C VAL A 377 16.60 -7.80 2.20
N SER A 378 15.87 -8.80 1.71
CA SER A 378 15.24 -9.83 2.54
C SER A 378 16.24 -10.87 3.05
N PRO A 379 15.87 -11.69 4.06
CA PRO A 379 16.71 -12.77 4.56
C PRO A 379 17.12 -13.78 3.48
N GLN A 380 16.30 -13.93 2.43
CA GLN A 380 16.55 -14.84 1.31
C GLN A 380 17.30 -14.17 0.14
N GLY A 381 17.78 -12.94 0.32
CA GLY A 381 18.67 -12.26 -0.63
C GLY A 381 17.98 -11.43 -1.71
N THR A 382 16.65 -11.37 -1.73
CA THR A 382 15.92 -10.53 -2.68
C THR A 382 16.10 -9.06 -2.34
N ARG A 383 16.61 -8.29 -3.30
CA ARG A 383 16.94 -6.88 -3.14
C ARG A 383 15.94 -5.98 -3.88
N SER A 384 15.08 -5.32 -3.14
CA SER A 384 14.08 -4.37 -3.67
C SER A 384 14.62 -2.95 -3.69
N SER A 385 14.55 -2.28 -4.84
CA SER A 385 14.75 -0.83 -4.96
C SER A 385 13.50 -0.10 -4.49
N LEU A 386 13.53 0.41 -3.26
CA LEU A 386 12.44 1.16 -2.67
C LEU A 386 12.39 2.61 -3.17
N LEU A 387 13.54 3.19 -3.50
CA LEU A 387 13.64 4.52 -4.08
C LEU A 387 14.83 4.57 -5.02
N ALA A 388 14.58 4.86 -6.29
CA ALA A 388 15.62 5.23 -7.25
C ALA A 388 15.99 6.70 -7.13
N ARG A 389 17.13 7.09 -7.71
CA ARG A 389 17.56 8.49 -7.75
C ARG A 389 16.57 9.29 -8.61
N ARG A 390 16.02 10.39 -8.07
CA ARG A 390 15.11 11.30 -8.79
C ARG A 390 15.79 12.64 -9.01
N SER A 391 16.34 12.85 -10.21
CA SER A 391 17.25 13.97 -10.48
C SER A 391 16.61 15.36 -10.28
N ARG A 392 15.30 15.43 -10.49
CA ARG A 392 14.47 16.64 -10.38
C ARG A 392 14.04 16.98 -8.96
N ASP A 393 14.02 16.00 -8.05
CA ASP A 393 13.64 16.20 -6.66
C ASP A 393 14.74 16.93 -5.87
N SER A 394 14.57 18.24 -5.73
CA SER A 394 15.46 19.10 -4.94
C SER A 394 14.96 19.34 -3.50
N SER A 395 13.88 18.67 -3.07
CA SER A 395 13.26 18.92 -1.77
C SER A 395 14.21 18.64 -0.60
N SER A 396 14.14 19.46 0.44
CA SER A 396 14.88 19.28 1.70
C SER A 396 14.02 18.67 2.83
N GLU A 397 12.76 18.36 2.55
CA GLU A 397 11.81 17.81 3.53
C GLU A 397 12.14 16.36 3.92
N GLY A 398 12.87 15.65 3.06
CA GLY A 398 13.18 14.24 3.23
C GLY A 398 11.91 13.38 3.20
N PHE A 399 11.87 12.36 4.04
CA PHE A 399 10.72 11.47 4.23
C PHE A 399 10.31 11.47 5.69
N ASN A 400 9.00 11.56 5.95
CA ASN A 400 8.43 11.55 7.30
C ASN A 400 7.45 10.39 7.43
N ASN A 401 7.87 9.32 8.10
CA ASN A 401 7.12 8.07 8.25
C ASN A 401 6.55 7.56 6.92
N TRP A 402 7.32 7.70 5.84
CA TRP A 402 6.90 7.26 4.51
C TRP A 402 7.04 5.74 4.40
N ALA A 403 5.97 5.07 3.99
CA ALA A 403 5.89 3.61 3.96
C ALA A 403 6.20 3.07 2.56
N PHE A 404 7.48 3.00 2.18
CA PHE A 404 7.89 2.38 0.92
C PHE A 404 7.49 0.91 0.89
N MET A 405 6.77 0.46 -0.14
CA MET A 405 6.23 -0.90 -0.24
C MET A 405 7.00 -1.72 -1.28
N THR A 406 7.13 -3.03 -1.03
CA THR A 406 7.60 -3.99 -2.03
C THR A 406 6.72 -5.24 -2.08
N THR A 407 6.41 -5.67 -3.31
CA THR A 407 5.78 -6.96 -3.63
C THR A 407 6.81 -8.03 -3.97
N HIS A 408 8.08 -7.69 -4.21
CA HIS A 408 9.08 -8.60 -4.78
C HIS A 408 9.40 -9.80 -3.87
N ASN A 409 9.09 -9.69 -2.58
CA ASN A 409 9.26 -10.74 -1.58
C ASN A 409 8.04 -11.66 -1.45
N TRP A 410 7.06 -11.59 -2.35
CA TRP A 410 5.83 -12.39 -2.23
C TRP A 410 6.13 -13.90 -2.19
N GLY A 411 5.64 -14.55 -1.14
CA GLY A 411 5.83 -15.97 -0.84
C GLY A 411 7.10 -16.30 -0.07
N GLU A 412 8.01 -15.34 0.13
CA GLU A 412 9.21 -15.56 0.94
C GLU A 412 8.87 -15.75 2.43
N LEU A 413 9.78 -16.40 3.16
CA LEU A 413 9.74 -16.46 4.62
C LEU A 413 10.18 -15.12 5.21
N SER A 414 9.43 -14.65 6.22
CA SER A 414 9.69 -13.40 6.94
C SER A 414 10.90 -13.45 7.88
N VAL A 415 11.26 -14.65 8.33
CA VAL A 415 12.22 -14.91 9.41
C VAL A 415 13.65 -14.66 8.94
N GLY A 416 14.42 -13.95 9.77
CA GLY A 416 15.84 -13.71 9.57
C GLY A 416 16.19 -12.23 9.56
N THR A 417 17.32 -11.90 8.94
CA THR A 417 17.87 -10.55 8.94
C THR A 417 17.54 -9.78 7.67
N TRP A 418 16.80 -8.69 7.84
CA TRP A 418 16.50 -7.70 6.82
C TRP A 418 17.56 -6.58 6.84
N ASN A 419 17.98 -6.13 5.66
CA ASN A 419 18.96 -5.04 5.54
C ASN A 419 18.35 -3.87 4.77
N LEU A 420 18.21 -2.73 5.44
CA LEU A 420 17.92 -1.45 4.81
C LEU A 420 19.24 -0.81 4.35
N GLU A 421 19.35 -0.52 3.06
CA GLU A 421 20.49 0.19 2.49
C GLU A 421 20.07 1.58 2.03
N ILE A 422 20.80 2.59 2.46
CA ILE A 422 20.59 3.98 2.05
C ILE A 422 21.89 4.48 1.45
N VAL A 423 21.81 4.98 0.21
CA VAL A 423 22.93 5.58 -0.51
C VAL A 423 22.64 7.07 -0.68
N THR A 424 23.64 7.88 -0.40
CA THR A 424 23.63 9.33 -0.61
C THR A 424 24.65 9.71 -1.68
N ALA A 425 24.35 10.74 -2.47
CA ALA A 425 25.28 11.33 -3.42
C ALA A 425 26.03 12.55 -2.81
N ALA A 426 25.69 13.77 -3.21
CA ALA A 426 26.49 14.96 -2.89
C ALA A 426 26.25 15.51 -1.47
N THR A 427 25.17 15.09 -0.82
CA THR A 427 24.72 15.64 0.46
C THR A 427 24.65 14.59 1.56
N SER A 428 24.82 15.02 2.82
CA SER A 428 24.61 14.13 3.96
C SER A 428 23.12 13.93 4.23
N SER A 429 22.77 12.77 4.75
CA SER A 429 21.42 12.50 5.25
C SER A 429 21.47 11.87 6.63
N THR A 430 20.33 11.83 7.30
CA THR A 430 20.18 11.23 8.61
C THR A 430 18.93 10.36 8.61
N LEU A 431 19.13 9.06 8.75
CA LEU A 431 18.05 8.14 9.06
C LEU A 431 17.66 8.35 10.53
N LYS A 432 16.47 8.90 10.78
CA LYS A 432 15.96 9.14 12.13
C LYS A 432 15.40 7.85 12.72
N THR A 433 14.47 7.24 12.01
CA THR A 433 13.83 5.98 12.40
C THR A 433 13.52 5.16 11.15
N TRP A 434 13.43 3.85 11.34
CA TRP A 434 12.72 3.02 10.39
C TRP A 434 12.03 1.86 11.10
N SER A 435 10.98 1.32 10.47
CA SER A 435 10.29 0.12 10.93
C SER A 435 10.00 -0.79 9.74
N LEU A 436 10.06 -2.09 9.97
CA LEU A 436 9.69 -3.11 9.01
C LEU A 436 8.26 -3.58 9.32
N MET A 437 7.35 -3.37 8.38
CA MET A 437 5.98 -3.90 8.46
C MET A 437 5.83 -5.01 7.42
N MET A 438 5.53 -6.22 7.89
CA MET A 438 5.34 -7.40 7.05
C MET A 438 3.86 -7.77 7.07
N TYR A 439 3.27 -7.98 5.90
CA TYR A 439 1.93 -8.51 5.72
C TYR A 439 2.03 -9.93 5.15
N GLY A 440 1.09 -10.78 5.52
CA GLY A 440 1.04 -12.14 5.01
C GLY A 440 0.30 -13.10 5.92
N THR A 441 0.72 -14.35 5.94
CA THR A 441 0.01 -15.44 6.61
C THR A 441 0.93 -16.26 7.51
N ALA A 442 0.37 -16.84 8.58
CA ALA A 442 1.11 -17.72 9.48
C ALA A 442 1.28 -19.15 8.91
N SER A 443 0.35 -19.59 8.08
CA SER A 443 0.34 -20.90 7.41
C SER A 443 0.52 -20.74 5.91
N ASP A 444 1.04 -21.76 5.22
CA ASP A 444 1.26 -21.71 3.77
C ASP A 444 -0.06 -21.36 3.03
N PRO A 445 -0.13 -20.23 2.31
CA PRO A 445 -1.35 -19.81 1.63
C PRO A 445 -1.73 -20.70 0.45
N HIS A 446 -0.87 -21.62 0.01
CA HIS A 446 -1.10 -22.46 -1.16
C HIS A 446 -0.93 -23.97 -0.91
N ASN A 447 -0.92 -24.41 0.36
CA ASN A 447 -0.87 -25.83 0.74
C ASN A 447 0.17 -26.65 -0.05
N GLY A 448 1.39 -26.13 -0.21
CA GLY A 448 2.47 -26.82 -0.94
C GLY A 448 2.41 -26.73 -2.47
N TYR A 449 1.56 -25.89 -3.06
CA TYR A 449 1.59 -25.62 -4.52
C TYR A 449 2.98 -25.10 -4.96
N HIS A 450 3.68 -24.37 -4.09
CA HIS A 450 5.06 -23.93 -4.32
C HIS A 450 6.09 -25.06 -4.23
N LEU A 451 5.76 -26.15 -3.52
CA LEU A 451 6.63 -27.32 -3.36
C LEU A 451 6.45 -28.34 -4.49
N THR A 452 5.35 -28.28 -5.24
CA THR A 452 4.95 -29.31 -6.23
C THR A 452 5.22 -28.93 -7.69
N LYS A 453 5.57 -27.67 -8.02
CA LYS A 453 5.78 -27.23 -9.41
C LYS A 453 7.12 -26.59 -9.76
N GLN A 454 8.06 -26.50 -8.84
CA GLN A 454 9.46 -26.39 -9.27
C GLN A 454 9.99 -27.79 -9.55
N LYS A 455 10.70 -27.94 -10.68
CA LYS A 455 11.67 -29.02 -10.93
C LYS A 455 12.63 -29.08 -9.74
N LYS A 456 12.22 -29.74 -8.68
CA LYS A 456 12.92 -29.75 -7.41
C LYS A 456 13.87 -30.95 -7.45
N TYR A 457 15.14 -30.69 -7.15
CA TYR A 457 16.19 -31.68 -6.85
C TYR A 457 17.02 -32.26 -8.01
N GLN A 458 17.23 -31.55 -9.13
CA GLN A 458 18.28 -31.95 -10.08
C GLN A 458 19.64 -31.40 -9.64
N GLY A 459 20.45 -32.21 -8.93
CA GLY A 459 21.86 -31.88 -8.63
C GLY A 459 22.38 -32.05 -7.19
N CYS A 460 21.55 -32.46 -6.21
CA CYS A 460 22.08 -32.80 -4.88
C CYS A 460 22.94 -34.07 -4.95
N LYS A 461 24.08 -34.09 -4.27
CA LYS A 461 24.93 -35.27 -4.18
C LYS A 461 24.37 -36.22 -3.11
N SER A 462 24.68 -37.51 -3.23
CA SER A 462 24.36 -38.50 -2.21
C SER A 462 24.97 -38.09 -0.87
N GLY A 463 24.14 -37.88 0.15
CA GLY A 463 24.54 -37.44 1.50
C GLY A 463 24.33 -35.96 1.81
N ASP A 464 23.84 -35.14 0.87
CA ASP A 464 23.48 -33.75 1.16
C ASP A 464 22.12 -33.67 1.88
N TYR A 465 22.03 -32.76 2.86
CA TYR A 465 20.81 -32.37 3.57
C TYR A 465 20.07 -31.26 2.83
N ILE A 466 18.73 -31.34 2.84
CA ILE A 466 17.87 -30.39 2.15
C ILE A 466 17.40 -29.31 3.14
N LEU A 467 17.56 -28.04 2.77
CA LEU A 467 16.99 -26.90 3.50
C LEU A 467 16.50 -25.84 2.50
N ASN A 468 15.22 -25.50 2.51
CA ASN A 468 14.61 -24.45 1.68
C ASN A 468 14.98 -24.52 0.17
N GLY A 469 15.15 -25.73 -0.37
CA GLY A 469 15.51 -25.95 -1.78
C GLY A 469 17.00 -25.86 -2.12
N GLY A 470 17.89 -25.63 -1.14
CA GLY A 470 19.34 -25.80 -1.26
C GLY A 470 19.81 -27.17 -0.77
N CYS A 471 20.90 -27.68 -1.36
CA CYS A 471 21.59 -28.89 -0.90
C CYS A 471 22.81 -28.48 -0.05
N PHE A 472 22.95 -29.02 1.15
CA PHE A 472 24.04 -28.72 2.08
C PHE A 472 24.76 -30.01 2.50
N PRO A 473 26.10 -30.08 2.54
CA PRO A 473 26.80 -31.29 2.98
C PRO A 473 26.58 -31.60 4.47
N GLU A 474 26.26 -30.57 5.27
CA GLU A 474 25.85 -30.67 6.68
C GLU A 474 24.78 -29.61 6.97
N CYS A 475 23.87 -29.86 7.91
CA CYS A 475 22.89 -28.87 8.31
C CYS A 475 23.57 -27.64 8.95
N PRO A 476 23.20 -26.42 8.57
CA PRO A 476 23.74 -25.22 9.18
C PRO A 476 23.33 -25.11 10.65
N ASN A 477 24.13 -24.37 11.44
CA ASN A 477 23.81 -24.10 12.86
C ASN A 477 22.37 -23.58 13.01
N GLY A 478 21.70 -24.02 14.08
CA GLY A 478 20.27 -23.81 14.29
C GLY A 478 19.38 -24.84 13.60
N TYR A 479 19.92 -25.87 12.93
CA TYR A 479 19.19 -26.99 12.36
C TYR A 479 19.87 -28.33 12.67
N PHE A 480 19.09 -29.41 12.78
CA PHE A 480 19.56 -30.80 12.89
C PHE A 480 19.05 -31.65 11.73
N ALA A 481 19.78 -32.71 11.44
CA ALA A 481 19.39 -33.69 10.43
C ALA A 481 18.23 -34.56 10.92
N SER A 482 17.12 -34.57 10.17
CA SER A 482 16.00 -35.48 10.41
C SER A 482 15.73 -36.35 9.19
N ASN A 483 15.40 -37.63 9.44
CA ASN A 483 14.98 -38.56 8.41
C ASN A 483 13.46 -38.42 8.19
N VAL A 484 13.05 -38.02 6.99
CA VAL A 484 11.64 -37.94 6.63
C VAL A 484 11.28 -39.15 5.76
N THR A 485 10.25 -39.89 6.19
CA THR A 485 9.63 -40.96 5.39
C THR A 485 8.59 -40.38 4.46
N VAL A 486 8.79 -40.48 3.15
CA VAL A 486 7.80 -40.07 2.14
C VAL A 486 7.11 -41.31 1.57
N LYS A 487 5.77 -41.36 1.66
CA LYS A 487 4.95 -42.41 1.03
C LYS A 487 4.44 -41.93 -0.33
N GLY A 488 4.77 -42.66 -1.40
CA GLY A 488 4.13 -42.53 -2.72
C GLY A 488 4.86 -41.64 -3.74
N LEU A 489 6.04 -42.07 -4.21
CA LEU A 489 6.66 -41.53 -5.43
C LEU A 489 6.55 -42.53 -6.60
N ASP A 490 6.25 -42.00 -7.78
CA ASP A 490 6.16 -42.68 -9.08
C ASP A 490 7.55 -43.24 -9.49
N PRO A 491 7.69 -44.43 -10.13
CA PRO A 491 8.94 -45.21 -10.23
C PRO A 491 10.06 -44.68 -11.14
N LEU A 492 10.14 -43.38 -11.44
CA LEU A 492 11.06 -42.84 -12.46
C LEU A 492 12.26 -42.04 -11.92
N LEU A 493 12.68 -42.26 -10.67
CA LEU A 493 13.91 -41.67 -10.13
C LEU A 493 15.14 -42.59 -10.34
N PRO A 494 16.31 -42.06 -10.74
CA PRO A 494 17.56 -42.80 -10.68
C PRO A 494 17.91 -43.16 -9.23
N ALA A 495 18.37 -44.39 -9.03
CA ALA A 495 18.72 -44.99 -7.75
C ALA A 495 19.67 -44.14 -6.89
N THR A 496 19.15 -43.40 -5.91
CA THR A 496 19.93 -42.82 -4.80
C THR A 496 19.24 -42.93 -3.44
N ALA A 497 18.17 -43.71 -3.32
CA ALA A 497 17.52 -44.01 -2.04
C ALA A 497 17.83 -45.45 -1.62
N ASN A 498 18.20 -45.66 -0.35
CA ASN A 498 18.19 -46.99 0.23
C ASN A 498 16.74 -47.47 0.31
N GLU A 499 16.34 -48.35 -0.61
CA GLU A 499 15.07 -49.04 -0.54
C GLU A 499 15.02 -49.87 0.75
N THR A 500 14.01 -49.62 1.56
CA THR A 500 13.57 -50.56 2.60
C THR A 500 12.33 -51.29 2.08
N ASP A 501 12.14 -52.53 2.54
CA ASP A 501 11.19 -53.55 2.04
C ASP A 501 9.69 -53.10 2.02
N ASP A 502 9.39 -51.89 2.50
CA ASP A 502 8.05 -51.31 2.64
C ASP A 502 7.73 -50.16 1.65
N GLY A 503 8.58 -49.88 0.66
CA GLY A 503 8.33 -48.85 -0.36
C GLY A 503 8.41 -47.40 0.16
N VAL A 504 9.24 -47.17 1.18
CA VAL A 504 9.46 -45.85 1.80
C VAL A 504 10.83 -45.30 1.40
N THR A 505 10.83 -44.11 0.78
CA THR A 505 12.05 -43.38 0.42
C THR A 505 12.51 -42.53 1.61
N LEU A 506 13.75 -42.72 2.07
CA LEU A 506 14.38 -41.87 3.09
C LEU A 506 14.99 -40.62 2.42
N MET A 507 14.52 -39.43 2.82
CA MET A 507 15.19 -38.15 2.55
C MET A 507 15.70 -37.52 3.85
N GLN A 508 16.87 -36.88 3.79
CA GLN A 508 17.48 -36.18 4.92
C GLN A 508 17.21 -34.67 4.79
N GLU A 509 16.43 -34.11 5.73
CA GLU A 509 16.06 -32.69 5.76
C GLU A 509 16.64 -32.01 7.01
N CYS A 510 17.02 -30.75 6.88
CA CYS A 510 17.42 -29.93 8.02
C CYS A 510 16.18 -29.36 8.72
N VAL A 511 15.94 -29.82 9.95
CA VAL A 511 14.84 -29.37 10.80
C VAL A 511 15.38 -28.38 11.84
N PRO A 512 14.70 -27.27 12.13
CA PRO A 512 15.21 -26.26 13.06
C PRO A 512 15.35 -26.81 14.49
N CYS A 513 16.40 -26.36 15.17
CA CYS A 513 16.64 -26.59 16.59
C CYS A 513 15.62 -25.86 17.47
N TYR A 514 15.54 -26.29 18.73
CA TYR A 514 14.89 -25.48 19.76
C TYR A 514 15.62 -24.14 19.90
N HIS A 515 14.88 -23.03 20.01
CA HIS A 515 15.39 -21.66 19.86
C HIS A 515 16.53 -21.22 20.80
N THR A 516 16.75 -21.91 21.92
CA THR A 516 17.86 -21.64 22.85
C THR A 516 19.14 -22.39 22.48
N CYS A 517 19.06 -23.37 21.57
CA CYS A 517 20.20 -24.13 21.08
C CYS A 517 20.86 -23.41 19.89
N GLU A 518 22.17 -23.28 19.91
CA GLU A 518 22.97 -22.88 18.74
C GLU A 518 23.20 -24.08 17.80
N THR A 519 23.40 -25.27 18.37
CA THR A 519 23.41 -26.57 17.65
C THR A 519 22.59 -27.58 18.46
N CYS A 520 21.98 -28.57 17.80
CA CYS A 520 21.10 -29.55 18.45
C CYS A 520 21.13 -30.90 17.72
N PHE A 521 20.64 -31.94 18.39
CA PHE A 521 20.36 -33.26 17.76
C PHE A 521 18.86 -33.56 17.66
N GLY A 522 18.01 -32.59 18.04
CA GLY A 522 16.57 -32.70 18.02
C GLY A 522 15.87 -31.35 18.24
N ALA A 523 14.56 -31.32 18.06
CA ALA A 523 13.75 -30.10 18.10
C ALA A 523 13.31 -29.69 19.52
N SER A 524 13.59 -30.52 20.53
CA SER A 524 13.09 -30.35 21.89
C SER A 524 14.02 -29.49 22.77
N PRO A 525 13.51 -28.90 23.87
CA PRO A 525 14.28 -28.04 24.76
C PRO A 525 15.47 -28.72 25.46
N ASN A 526 15.50 -30.05 25.46
CA ASN A 526 16.51 -30.91 26.07
C ASN A 526 17.35 -31.65 25.03
N GLU A 527 17.37 -31.16 23.78
CA GLU A 527 18.11 -31.76 22.68
C GLU A 527 19.20 -30.82 22.10
N CYS A 528 19.66 -29.85 22.89
CA CYS A 528 20.75 -28.95 22.53
C CYS A 528 22.13 -29.62 22.65
N LEU A 529 23.02 -29.29 21.72
CA LEU A 529 24.46 -29.64 21.74
C LEU A 529 25.32 -28.45 22.13
N THR A 530 25.00 -27.25 21.63
CA THR A 530 25.60 -25.98 22.05
C THR A 530 24.53 -24.93 22.26
N CYS A 531 24.87 -23.89 23.00
CA CYS A 531 23.95 -22.84 23.43
C CYS A 531 24.35 -21.49 22.84
N MET A 532 23.34 -20.64 22.62
CA MET A 532 23.56 -19.26 22.19
C MET A 532 24.37 -18.50 23.26
N LEU A 533 25.14 -17.48 22.85
CA LEU A 533 26.22 -16.80 23.62
C LEU A 533 25.90 -16.45 25.10
N ASP A 534 24.63 -16.27 25.45
CA ASP A 534 24.14 -15.82 26.76
C ASP A 534 23.56 -16.95 27.64
N SER A 535 23.76 -18.22 27.24
CA SER A 535 23.24 -19.40 27.91
C SER A 535 24.29 -20.50 28.04
N HIS A 536 24.17 -21.33 29.07
CA HIS A 536 25.05 -22.48 29.28
C HIS A 536 24.26 -23.79 29.20
N LEU A 537 24.92 -24.83 28.69
CA LEU A 537 24.31 -26.14 28.50
C LEU A 537 24.26 -26.91 29.82
N VAL A 538 23.06 -27.32 30.23
CA VAL A 538 22.81 -28.18 31.40
C VAL A 538 21.86 -29.30 30.98
N ASN A 539 22.31 -30.56 31.08
CA ASN A 539 21.52 -31.74 30.70
C ASN A 539 20.86 -31.62 29.31
N ASN A 540 21.64 -31.18 28.32
CA ASN A 540 21.20 -30.95 26.94
C ASN A 540 20.11 -29.87 26.79
N SER A 541 19.87 -29.07 27.81
CA SER A 541 19.04 -27.86 27.78
C SER A 541 19.91 -26.63 27.94
N CYS A 542 19.64 -25.59 27.15
CA CYS A 542 20.30 -24.31 27.32
C CYS A 542 19.57 -23.47 28.37
N ILE A 543 20.27 -23.18 29.47
CA ILE A 543 19.76 -22.36 30.57
C ILE A 543 20.43 -20.99 30.48
N GLU A 544 19.63 -19.93 30.46
CA GLU A 544 20.12 -18.56 30.44
C GLU A 544 20.94 -18.26 31.70
N ASN A 545 22.07 -17.58 31.53
CA ASN A 545 22.81 -17.05 32.66
C ASN A 545 21.97 -15.95 33.32
N ALA A 546 21.49 -16.21 34.54
CA ALA A 546 20.99 -15.14 35.39
C ALA A 546 22.05 -14.03 35.43
N THR A 547 21.63 -12.84 35.05
CA THR A 547 22.49 -11.66 35.00
C THR A 547 23.15 -11.41 36.36
N ILE A 548 24.48 -11.39 36.33
CA ILE A 548 25.46 -10.88 37.29
C ILE A 548 24.83 -10.22 38.54
N GLU A 549 25.01 -10.84 39.70
CA GLU A 549 24.82 -10.20 41.00
C GLU A 549 25.72 -8.96 41.10
N LEU A 550 25.11 -7.79 41.29
CA LEU A 550 25.82 -6.53 41.58
C LEU A 550 26.60 -6.66 42.91
N PRO A 551 27.86 -6.17 42.99
CA PRO A 551 28.64 -6.19 44.22
C PRO A 551 27.88 -5.54 45.40
N LEU A 552 27.97 -6.16 46.59
CA LEU A 552 27.39 -5.71 47.87
C LEU A 552 27.44 -4.18 48.17
N PRO A 553 28.46 -3.41 47.75
CA PRO A 553 28.47 -1.95 47.92
C PRO A 553 27.38 -1.21 47.11
N VAL A 554 27.00 -1.73 45.94
CA VAL A 554 26.02 -1.10 45.04
C VAL A 554 24.59 -1.39 45.50
N GLN A 555 24.33 -2.59 46.04
CA GLN A 555 23.05 -2.92 46.68
C GLN A 555 22.74 -1.99 47.87
N LYS A 556 23.75 -1.58 48.64
CA LYS A 556 23.59 -0.60 49.74
C LYS A 556 23.33 0.82 49.25
N ALA A 557 23.79 1.19 48.05
CA ALA A 557 23.55 2.50 47.45
C ALA A 557 22.12 2.63 46.91
N ILE A 558 21.58 1.56 46.32
CA ILE A 558 20.21 1.51 45.76
C ILE A 558 19.15 1.51 46.88
N MET A 559 19.41 0.90 48.03
CA MET A 559 18.50 1.01 49.19
C MET A 559 18.47 2.41 49.83
N ARG A 560 19.53 3.23 49.66
CA ARG A 560 19.55 4.61 50.17
C ARG A 560 18.78 5.59 49.27
N THR A 561 18.64 5.32 47.98
CA THR A 561 17.86 6.16 47.05
C THR A 561 16.36 5.84 47.05
N GLY A 562 15.95 4.63 47.46
CA GLY A 562 14.55 4.27 47.68
C GLY A 562 13.88 4.97 48.87
N HIS A 563 14.66 5.35 49.89
CA HIS A 563 14.16 6.17 51.00
C HIS A 563 13.95 7.64 50.60
N LEU A 564 14.69 8.18 49.62
CA LEU A 564 14.49 9.58 49.20
C LEU A 564 13.22 9.74 48.34
N THR A 565 12.91 8.75 47.51
CA THR A 565 11.73 8.77 46.61
C THR A 565 10.41 8.55 47.35
N THR A 566 10.41 7.73 48.41
CA THR A 566 9.24 7.54 49.29
C THR A 566 8.92 8.77 50.14
N TRP A 567 9.95 9.50 50.60
CA TRP A 567 9.77 10.76 51.33
C TRP A 567 9.27 11.90 50.44
N VAL A 568 9.77 12.02 49.20
CA VAL A 568 9.31 13.05 48.25
C VAL A 568 7.86 12.79 47.82
N ALA A 569 7.49 11.54 47.55
CA ALA A 569 6.10 11.17 47.23
C ALA A 569 5.14 11.45 48.41
N GLY A 570 5.57 11.19 49.65
CA GLY A 570 4.78 11.50 50.86
C GLY A 570 4.52 13.00 51.04
N ILE A 571 5.53 13.84 50.84
CA ILE A 571 5.39 15.31 50.93
C ILE A 571 4.47 15.84 49.82
N SER A 572 4.57 15.32 48.60
CA SER A 572 3.68 15.69 47.49
C SER A 572 2.21 15.32 47.78
N CYS A 573 1.95 14.15 48.36
CA CYS A 573 0.58 13.75 48.73
C CYS A 573 -0.01 14.65 49.82
N VAL A 574 0.79 15.07 50.81
CA VAL A 574 0.32 15.99 51.87
C VAL A 574 0.02 17.38 51.29
N VAL A 575 0.86 17.91 50.40
CA VAL A 575 0.61 19.21 49.75
C VAL A 575 -0.66 19.16 48.90
N VAL A 576 -0.88 18.09 48.14
CA VAL A 576 -2.11 17.91 47.36
C VAL A 576 -3.34 17.79 48.28
N ALA A 577 -3.25 17.06 49.39
CA ALA A 577 -4.34 16.96 50.35
C ALA A 577 -4.68 18.31 50.99
N VAL A 578 -3.68 19.12 51.35
CA VAL A 578 -3.88 20.48 51.89
C VAL A 578 -4.53 21.39 50.84
N MET A 579 -4.11 21.32 49.57
CA MET A 579 -4.71 22.10 48.49
C MET A 579 -6.18 21.71 48.24
N ILE A 580 -6.51 20.42 48.31
CA ILE A 580 -7.89 19.94 48.19
C ILE A 580 -8.74 20.42 49.37
N VAL A 581 -8.22 20.37 50.60
CA VAL A 581 -8.93 20.90 51.78
C VAL A 581 -9.16 22.41 51.65
N PHE A 582 -8.17 23.18 51.19
CA PHE A 582 -8.34 24.61 50.93
C PHE A 582 -9.38 24.89 49.83
N ALA A 583 -9.41 24.08 48.77
CA ALA A 583 -10.41 24.19 47.71
C ALA A 583 -11.82 23.88 48.24
N ILE A 584 -11.98 22.85 49.07
CA ILE A 584 -13.26 22.48 49.70
C ILE A 584 -13.72 23.59 50.66
N ILE A 585 -12.82 24.13 51.49
CA ILE A 585 -13.15 25.25 52.39
C ILE A 585 -13.54 26.49 51.58
N SER A 586 -12.80 26.80 50.52
CA SER A 586 -13.10 27.95 49.64
C SER A 586 -14.45 27.79 48.95
N TYR A 587 -14.77 26.57 48.49
CA TYR A 587 -16.05 26.23 47.91
C TYR A 587 -17.19 26.30 48.95
N ALA A 588 -16.98 25.81 50.17
CA ALA A 588 -17.95 25.90 51.25
C ALA A 588 -18.21 27.36 51.68
N VAL A 589 -17.18 28.21 51.72
CA VAL A 589 -17.31 29.65 51.98
C VAL A 589 -18.06 30.35 50.84
N TYR A 590 -17.76 30.00 49.58
CA TYR A 590 -18.50 30.50 48.42
C TYR A 590 -19.98 30.09 48.46
N TRP A 591 -20.26 28.82 48.77
CA TRP A 591 -21.61 28.27 48.88
C TRP A 591 -22.39 28.90 50.04
N CYS A 592 -21.77 29.07 51.22
CA CYS A 592 -22.38 29.76 52.36
C CYS A 592 -22.63 31.26 52.09
N ARG A 593 -21.82 31.91 51.24
CA ARG A 593 -22.08 33.28 50.78
C ARG A 593 -23.22 33.33 49.75
N SER A 594 -23.31 32.34 48.88
CA SER A 594 -24.38 32.21 47.87
C SER A 594 -25.74 31.89 48.51
N ASN A 595 -25.76 31.15 49.63
CA ASN A 595 -27.00 30.75 50.33
C ASN A 595 -27.40 31.67 51.50
N ARG A 596 -26.74 32.83 51.67
CA ARG A 596 -27.22 33.91 52.56
C ARG A 596 -28.30 34.79 51.94
N GLN A 597 -28.73 34.51 50.72
CA GLN A 597 -30.03 34.96 50.21
C GLN A 597 -31.03 33.82 50.33
N GLY A 598 -31.58 33.67 51.54
CA GLY A 598 -32.72 32.81 51.81
C GLY A 598 -34.04 33.48 51.40
N PRO A 599 -35.09 32.70 51.14
CA PRO A 599 -36.30 33.11 50.42
C PRO A 599 -37.35 33.73 51.34
N GLY A 600 -38.20 34.62 50.80
CA GLY A 600 -39.33 35.18 51.54
C GLY A 600 -40.42 35.82 50.68
N TYR A 601 -41.43 34.99 50.37
CA TYR A 601 -42.87 35.29 50.25
C TYR A 601 -43.42 36.20 49.13
N ASN A 602 -44.32 35.60 48.33
CA ASN A 602 -45.36 36.29 47.57
C ASN A 602 -46.44 36.86 48.51
N VAL A 603 -46.78 38.15 48.37
CA VAL A 603 -48.13 38.70 48.67
C VAL A 603 -48.45 39.82 47.66
N LEU A 604 -49.72 39.84 47.23
CA LEU A 604 -50.37 40.66 46.21
C LEU A 604 -50.53 42.16 46.57
N ALA A 605 -50.98 42.93 45.57
CA ALA A 605 -51.36 44.36 45.52
C ALA A 605 -50.18 45.31 45.28
N GLY A 606 -50.24 46.35 44.45
CA GLY A 606 -51.28 47.03 43.69
C GLY A 606 -50.73 48.42 43.34
N GLU A 607 -51.12 48.96 42.18
CA GLU A 607 -51.09 50.39 41.79
C GLU A 607 -49.75 51.13 41.61
N ASP A 608 -49.41 51.35 40.33
CA ASP A 608 -49.33 52.64 39.60
C ASP A 608 -48.51 53.84 40.17
N PRO A 609 -48.17 54.87 39.35
CA PRO A 609 -46.79 55.25 39.09
C PRO A 609 -46.52 56.70 39.51
N THR A 610 -45.36 57.25 39.13
CA THR A 610 -45.14 58.63 38.64
C THR A 610 -43.87 59.29 39.17
N GLU A 611 -43.32 60.10 38.27
CA GLU A 611 -42.48 61.29 38.51
C GLU A 611 -41.00 61.12 38.92
N GLY A 612 -40.14 61.34 37.91
CA GLY A 612 -39.62 62.70 37.68
C GLY A 612 -38.32 63.10 38.40
N PRO A 613 -37.59 64.10 37.86
CA PRO A 613 -36.13 63.98 37.63
C PRO A 613 -35.28 65.06 38.33
N ALA A 614 -33.93 64.93 38.28
CA ALA A 614 -33.00 65.97 37.77
C ALA A 614 -31.52 65.87 38.22
N ILE A 615 -30.62 65.73 37.21
CA ILE A 615 -29.38 66.50 36.90
C ILE A 615 -28.18 66.39 37.91
N ILE A 616 -26.94 65.98 37.54
CA ILE A 616 -25.87 66.75 36.83
C ILE A 616 -24.76 65.81 36.26
N ARG A 617 -24.46 65.97 34.95
CA ARG A 617 -23.18 65.94 34.14
C ARG A 617 -22.09 64.87 34.41
N THR A 618 -21.33 64.29 33.45
CA THR A 618 -21.02 64.61 32.04
C THR A 618 -20.28 63.45 31.32
N ARG A 619 -20.38 63.46 29.97
CA ARG A 619 -19.53 62.87 28.89
C ARG A 619 -19.79 61.43 28.43
N ASN A 620 -20.54 61.36 27.31
CA ASN A 620 -20.69 60.26 26.36
C ASN A 620 -19.66 60.34 25.22
N LEU A 621 -19.29 59.18 24.66
CA LEU A 621 -19.09 58.97 23.23
C LEU A 621 -19.52 57.53 22.90
N ASN A 622 -20.38 57.41 21.90
CA ASN A 622 -21.21 56.25 21.59
C ASN A 622 -20.82 55.67 20.22
N LEU A 623 -21.03 54.36 20.08
CA LEU A 623 -21.14 53.62 18.83
C LEU A 623 -22.38 54.04 18.01
N ASN A 624 -22.36 53.91 16.67
CA ASN A 624 -23.26 52.97 15.96
C ASN A 624 -23.21 53.02 14.41
N ARG A 625 -23.67 51.89 13.85
CA ARG A 625 -23.77 51.43 12.45
C ARG A 625 -24.87 52.11 11.60
N LEU A 626 -24.59 52.21 10.27
CA LEU A 626 -25.39 51.95 9.04
C LEU A 626 -26.77 52.66 8.81
N PRO A 627 -27.39 52.61 7.61
CA PRO A 627 -26.92 52.63 6.20
C PRO A 627 -27.73 53.61 5.28
N LYS A 628 -27.32 53.79 4.00
CA LYS A 628 -28.17 53.92 2.77
C LYS A 628 -27.38 54.48 1.56
N THR A 629 -27.53 53.86 0.40
CA THR A 629 -27.17 54.31 -0.98
C THR A 629 -28.14 55.44 -1.45
N PRO A 630 -27.90 56.27 -2.52
CA PRO A 630 -27.52 55.85 -3.90
C PRO A 630 -26.73 56.85 -4.82
N LEU A 631 -26.38 56.36 -6.03
CA LEU A 631 -26.22 57.04 -7.35
C LEU A 631 -25.19 58.17 -7.58
N GLY A 632 -24.38 58.01 -8.65
CA GLY A 632 -24.10 59.09 -9.63
C GLY A 632 -22.63 59.44 -9.96
N ASN A 633 -22.20 59.08 -11.19
CA ASN A 633 -21.28 59.75 -12.13
C ASN A 633 -20.00 60.51 -11.65
N SER A 634 -18.84 60.20 -12.23
CA SER A 634 -18.31 60.90 -13.43
C SER A 634 -16.81 60.60 -13.69
N ASN A 635 -16.46 60.75 -14.97
CA ASN A 635 -15.16 60.59 -15.64
C ASN A 635 -13.95 61.28 -14.99
N ASN A 636 -12.74 60.73 -15.17
CA ASN A 636 -11.74 61.38 -16.04
C ASN A 636 -10.50 60.53 -16.35
N HIS A 637 -10.12 60.68 -17.63
CA HIS A 637 -8.87 60.38 -18.33
C HIS A 637 -7.55 60.33 -17.54
N HIS A 638 -6.67 59.41 -17.94
CA HIS A 638 -5.43 59.79 -18.64
C HIS A 638 -4.87 58.66 -19.52
N GLN A 639 -4.62 59.00 -20.78
CA GLN A 639 -3.80 58.29 -21.76
C GLN A 639 -2.34 58.25 -21.32
N VAL A 640 -1.64 57.14 -21.62
CA VAL A 640 -0.31 57.17 -22.26
C VAL A 640 -0.26 56.02 -23.28
N LEU A 641 -0.08 56.41 -24.55
CA LEU A 641 0.26 55.60 -25.71
C LEU A 641 1.79 55.46 -25.83
N LEU A 642 2.21 54.47 -26.62
CA LEU A 642 3.39 54.33 -27.51
C LEU A 642 3.96 52.90 -27.33
N ASP A 643 3.63 52.01 -28.27
CA ASP A 643 4.42 51.64 -29.48
C ASP A 643 5.53 50.65 -29.09
N ASP A 644 5.70 49.47 -29.70
CA ASP A 644 5.78 49.21 -31.15
C ASP A 644 5.40 47.77 -31.54
N SER A 645 4.80 47.67 -32.73
CA SER A 645 4.64 46.52 -33.63
C SER A 645 5.98 45.95 -34.13
N SER A 646 6.13 44.68 -34.52
CA SER A 646 5.78 44.09 -35.83
C SER A 646 6.45 42.69 -35.91
N SER A 647 5.73 41.62 -36.32
CA SER A 647 5.85 40.88 -37.61
C SER A 647 7.30 40.53 -38.02
N ASP A 648 7.69 39.30 -38.37
CA ASP A 648 7.17 38.48 -39.49
C ASP A 648 7.63 37.01 -39.43
N SER A 649 6.94 36.22 -40.24
CA SER A 649 7.10 34.84 -40.72
C SER A 649 8.47 34.43 -41.29
N GLU A 650 8.81 33.12 -41.23
CA GLU A 650 8.88 32.21 -42.42
C GLU A 650 9.43 30.80 -42.09
N LEU A 651 8.87 29.83 -42.84
CA LEU A 651 9.21 28.41 -43.10
C LEU A 651 8.76 27.30 -42.13
#